data_AF-A0A965YX11-F1
#
_entry.id   AF-A0A965YX11-F1
#
_cell.length_a   1.000
_cell.length_b   1.000
_cell.length_c   1.000
_cell.angle_alpha   90.00
_cell.angle_beta   90.00
_cell.angle_gamma   90.00
#
_symmetry.space_group_name_H-M   'P 1'
#
loop_
_entity.id
_entity.type
_entity.pdbx_description
1 polymer ?
#
loop_
_entity_poly.entity_id
_entity_poly.type
_entity_poly.pdbx_seq_one_letter_code
_entity_poly.pdbx_strand_id
1 'polypeptide(L)'
;MTNHFGDVVENSKLIMMVGANSAVANPIGFKHFLQAKDRGAKLIVVDPIFTRSAAKADIYVRIRPGTDIAFAYGLLHVIFKNGWEDKDFIEHRTYAMDKIRAEAAKWTPEEASNVSGASVAQILEVAELYAKTKPASIAWSLGITQHSVGSSNTRILPILSLVTGNAARAGGGCNIIRGHDNVQGATDMCNLADSLPGYYGLGKAAWEYYAKTWGVSLEYLQSRFHPELDAKGEHKWMHAKGFSLAKWWQGVLQEEKTTSSAPIRVLWVQGTGITSMSQQVKIKEAIDKLDMLVVAEPFVNEAAIITDRKDGIYILPVATQFECEGTLSATNRSAQWRTQVVEPLYESKADHEVMFEFAKKFGFYDEFVKGLKMHVEKGEVVQYKNDFVWPDDAVREIARTVKSIGLSGWTPERLRKHQENWHMFDPLTLKGRGEMAGEYYGLPWPCWDEKHPGSPILYDASKPVNEGGMGFRNRFGVEHNGDNLLADETVTLPGQKIKGGYPQITKANIEKVLGITLSEEEKAQMGSSWAMDFSGIIQKYCREYGVCGYGNARARTIVWEFPDPVPVHREPIHSPRWDLVQKYPALPDQDNNFRVATRFISEQTKQDWSKEFPTVMTSMRLVNLSGAGMLERTSKYLSSITPEMFANIHPDLASKYGIEDKGMMWIHAPHGTKIKVRAHYNRSVTPDRICMPYNFAGVMQGVDLSANYPEGTRPYTIGESSCTVVNYGFDPITQISEFNAGLCRVEKA
;
A
#
# COMPACT_ATOMS: atom_id res chain seq x y z
N MET A 1 6.94 3.28 -4.05
CA MET A 1 8.30 3.83 -3.80
C MET A 1 8.57 4.93 -4.81
N THR A 2 9.17 6.06 -4.41
CA THR A 2 9.57 7.11 -5.38
C THR A 2 10.87 6.78 -6.11
N ASN A 3 11.75 5.97 -5.51
CA ASN A 3 13.04 5.59 -6.06
C ASN A 3 13.11 4.04 -6.24
N HIS A 4 14.30 3.45 -6.16
CA HIS A 4 14.52 2.00 -6.14
C HIS A 4 15.71 1.66 -5.24
N PHE A 5 15.86 0.39 -4.85
CA PHE A 5 16.92 -0.04 -3.93
C PHE A 5 18.33 0.28 -4.47
N GLY A 6 18.59 0.04 -5.76
CA GLY A 6 19.88 0.36 -6.39
C GLY A 6 20.29 1.85 -6.27
N ASP A 7 19.34 2.77 -6.46
CA ASP A 7 19.58 4.20 -6.30
C ASP A 7 19.95 4.57 -4.86
N VAL A 8 19.35 3.90 -3.87
CA VAL A 8 19.74 4.07 -2.47
C VAL A 8 21.17 3.61 -2.22
N VAL A 9 21.59 2.48 -2.81
CA VAL A 9 22.97 1.97 -2.70
C VAL A 9 23.98 2.93 -3.31
N GLU A 10 23.66 3.50 -4.47
CA GLU A 10 24.57 4.38 -5.20
C GLU A 10 24.69 5.76 -4.56
N ASN A 11 23.54 6.37 -4.22
CA ASN A 11 23.48 7.81 -4.03
C ASN A 11 23.16 8.24 -2.60
N SER A 12 22.54 7.39 -1.77
CA SER A 12 22.08 7.81 -0.44
C SER A 12 23.24 7.99 0.54
N LYS A 13 23.23 9.09 1.30
CA LYS A 13 24.18 9.35 2.40
C LYS A 13 23.56 9.08 3.76
N LEU A 14 22.24 9.00 3.82
CA LEU A 14 21.51 8.65 5.02
C LEU A 14 20.20 7.94 4.67
N ILE A 15 19.89 6.89 5.42
CA ILE A 15 18.65 6.13 5.33
C ILE A 15 17.97 6.23 6.69
N MET A 16 16.79 6.82 6.74
CA MET A 16 15.93 6.80 7.93
C MET A 16 14.81 5.79 7.72
N MET A 17 14.92 4.65 8.40
CA MET A 17 13.92 3.59 8.38
C MET A 17 12.95 3.76 9.55
N VAL A 18 11.68 4.07 9.27
CA VAL A 18 10.66 4.34 10.29
C VAL A 18 9.54 3.31 10.18
N GLY A 19 9.23 2.61 11.28
CA GLY A 19 8.15 1.61 11.29
C GLY A 19 8.37 0.47 10.28
N ALA A 20 9.62 0.06 10.07
CA ALA A 20 10.00 -1.02 9.18
C ALA A 20 11.15 -1.84 9.75
N ASN A 21 11.03 -3.17 9.62
CA ASN A 21 12.04 -4.15 10.00
C ASN A 21 12.46 -4.95 8.77
N SER A 22 13.14 -4.29 7.82
CA SER A 22 13.51 -4.90 6.54
C SER A 22 14.43 -6.10 6.68
N ALA A 23 15.24 -6.18 7.74
CA ALA A 23 16.06 -7.36 8.03
C ALA A 23 15.22 -8.64 8.21
N VAL A 24 13.92 -8.48 8.51
CA VAL A 24 12.97 -9.58 8.63
C VAL A 24 11.99 -9.61 7.47
N ALA A 25 11.33 -8.48 7.19
CA ALA A 25 10.21 -8.42 6.26
C ALA A 25 10.63 -8.37 4.78
N ASN A 26 11.86 -7.92 4.48
CA ASN A 26 12.38 -7.86 3.12
C ASN A 26 13.92 -7.96 3.13
N PRO A 27 14.48 -9.14 3.49
CA PRO A 27 15.90 -9.27 3.79
C PRO A 27 16.80 -9.01 2.57
N ILE A 28 16.34 -9.33 1.36
CA ILE A 28 17.05 -9.01 0.12
C ILE A 28 17.05 -7.50 -0.13
N GLY A 29 15.93 -6.81 0.11
CA GLY A 29 15.90 -5.34 0.12
C GLY A 29 16.83 -4.75 1.17
N PHE A 30 16.88 -5.33 2.38
CA PHE A 30 17.76 -4.86 3.45
C PHE A 30 19.25 -4.99 3.12
N LYS A 31 19.65 -6.00 2.34
CA LYS A 31 21.02 -6.11 1.81
C LYS A 31 21.46 -4.83 1.09
N HIS A 32 20.56 -4.19 0.34
CA HIS A 32 20.87 -2.94 -0.35
C HIS A 32 21.11 -1.79 0.64
N PHE A 33 20.31 -1.68 1.69
CA PHE A 33 20.55 -0.69 2.74
C PHE A 33 21.89 -0.91 3.47
N LEU A 34 22.29 -2.17 3.67
CA LEU A 34 23.61 -2.50 4.21
C LEU A 34 24.74 -2.13 3.22
N GLN A 35 24.56 -2.37 1.92
CA GLN A 35 25.53 -1.95 0.90
C GLN A 35 25.68 -0.43 0.82
N ALA A 36 24.59 0.33 0.96
CA ALA A 36 24.65 1.79 1.08
C ALA A 36 25.46 2.20 2.31
N LYS A 37 25.25 1.52 3.45
CA LYS A 37 26.02 1.73 4.69
C LYS A 37 27.51 1.42 4.52
N ASP A 38 27.85 0.31 3.86
CA ASP A 38 29.24 -0.05 3.54
C ASP A 38 29.92 1.00 2.64
N ARG A 39 29.12 1.76 1.87
CA ARG A 39 29.55 2.91 1.06
C ARG A 39 29.52 4.25 1.81
N GLY A 40 29.29 4.23 3.12
CA GLY A 40 29.35 5.39 4.01
C GLY A 40 28.01 6.01 4.37
N ALA A 41 26.87 5.47 3.91
CA ALA A 41 25.57 5.96 4.34
C ALA A 41 25.32 5.68 5.83
N LYS A 42 24.66 6.61 6.53
CA LYS A 42 24.16 6.37 7.89
C LYS A 42 22.80 5.68 7.86
N LEU A 43 22.58 4.72 8.74
CA LEU A 43 21.29 4.05 8.92
C LEU A 43 20.69 4.42 10.27
N ILE A 44 19.56 5.13 10.25
CA ILE A 44 18.72 5.40 11.42
C ILE A 44 17.55 4.42 11.39
N VAL A 45 17.25 3.77 12.51
CA VAL A 45 16.05 2.94 12.67
C VAL A 45 15.19 3.53 13.79
N VAL A 46 13.94 3.85 13.46
CA VAL A 46 12.93 4.34 14.39
C VAL A 46 11.84 3.27 14.52
N ASP A 47 11.80 2.61 15.66
CA ASP A 47 10.92 1.45 15.88
C ASP A 47 10.62 1.27 17.39
N PRO A 48 9.38 0.92 17.79
CA PRO A 48 9.06 0.64 19.18
C PRO A 48 9.83 -0.56 19.76
N ILE A 49 10.35 -1.44 18.92
CA ILE A 49 11.10 -2.65 19.28
C ILE A 49 12.56 -2.52 18.83
N PHE A 50 13.51 -3.05 19.60
CA PHE A 50 14.88 -3.18 19.13
C PHE A 50 14.98 -4.33 18.11
N THR A 51 14.68 -4.04 16.85
CA THR A 51 14.55 -5.04 15.77
C THR A 51 15.90 -5.54 15.24
N ARG A 52 15.86 -6.57 14.39
CA ARG A 52 17.06 -7.02 13.66
C ARG A 52 17.60 -5.94 12.71
N SER A 53 16.74 -5.06 12.20
CA SER A 53 17.18 -3.86 11.48
C SER A 53 17.87 -2.86 12.42
N ALA A 54 17.31 -2.60 13.60
CA ALA A 54 17.92 -1.71 14.59
C ALA A 54 19.32 -2.18 15.03
N ALA A 55 19.54 -3.49 15.12
CA ALA A 55 20.85 -4.07 15.44
C ALA A 55 21.96 -3.77 14.41
N LYS A 56 21.62 -3.24 13.23
CA LYS A 56 22.58 -2.79 12.20
C LYS A 56 22.59 -1.26 12.02
N ALA A 57 21.73 -0.55 12.73
CA ALA A 57 21.63 0.90 12.64
C ALA A 57 22.84 1.58 13.28
N ASP A 58 23.18 2.76 12.80
CA ASP A 58 24.08 3.68 13.49
C ASP A 58 23.35 4.36 14.65
N ILE A 59 22.07 4.68 14.47
CA ILE A 59 21.20 5.28 15.49
C ILE A 59 19.90 4.48 15.56
N TYR A 60 19.54 4.03 16.76
CA TYR A 60 18.23 3.49 17.06
C TYR A 60 17.44 4.48 17.92
N VAL A 61 16.24 4.85 17.48
CA VAL A 61 15.30 5.65 18.26
C VAL A 61 14.10 4.78 18.60
N ARG A 62 13.87 4.58 19.89
CA ARG A 62 12.66 3.93 20.37
C ARG A 62 11.54 4.96 20.51
N ILE A 63 10.39 4.67 19.92
CA ILE A 63 9.16 5.44 20.13
C ILE A 63 8.06 4.55 20.71
N ARG A 64 7.00 5.18 21.22
CA ARG A 64 5.74 4.52 21.56
C ARG A 64 4.97 4.24 20.27
N PRO A 65 4.36 3.05 20.10
CA PRO A 65 3.58 2.80 18.90
C PRO A 65 2.42 3.80 18.77
N GLY A 66 2.12 4.24 17.55
CA GLY A 66 1.08 5.24 17.31
C GLY A 66 1.49 6.70 17.48
N THR A 67 2.79 7.01 17.56
CA THR A 67 3.27 8.38 17.88
C THR A 67 4.23 8.97 16.84
N ASP A 68 4.25 8.38 15.65
CA ASP A 68 5.16 8.76 14.56
C ASP A 68 4.98 10.22 14.13
N ILE A 69 3.74 10.74 14.14
CA ILE A 69 3.45 12.15 13.82
C ILE A 69 4.09 13.09 14.83
N ALA A 70 3.98 12.80 16.14
CA ALA A 70 4.60 13.58 17.19
C ALA A 70 6.14 13.60 17.04
N PHE A 71 6.74 12.45 16.77
CA PHE A 71 8.17 12.34 16.50
C PHE A 71 8.59 13.14 15.27
N ALA A 72 7.91 12.96 14.13
CA ALA A 72 8.23 13.64 12.88
C ALA A 72 8.03 15.17 12.99
N TYR A 73 7.00 15.64 13.69
CA TYR A 73 6.86 17.07 13.97
C TYR A 73 7.92 17.61 14.93
N GLY A 74 8.37 16.81 15.91
CA GLY A 74 9.54 17.17 16.72
C GLY A 74 10.79 17.41 15.87
N LEU A 75 11.02 16.57 14.84
CA LEU A 75 12.11 16.80 13.89
C LEU A 75 11.88 18.09 13.08
N LEU A 76 10.68 18.27 12.52
CA LEU A 76 10.33 19.46 11.74
C LEU A 76 10.46 20.75 12.55
N HIS A 77 10.07 20.73 13.83
CA HIS A 77 10.22 21.87 14.74
C HIS A 77 11.67 22.30 14.82
N VAL A 78 12.58 21.35 15.07
CA VAL A 78 14.01 21.63 15.18
C VAL A 78 14.57 22.13 13.85
N ILE A 79 14.19 21.50 12.73
CA ILE A 79 14.64 21.89 11.38
C ILE A 79 14.24 23.33 11.07
N PHE A 80 12.96 23.68 11.23
CA PHE A 80 12.48 25.03 10.96
C PHE A 80 13.06 26.08 11.91
N LYS A 81 13.20 25.75 13.20
CA LYS A 81 13.76 26.67 14.21
C LYS A 81 15.22 27.01 13.91
N ASN A 82 15.98 26.09 13.33
CA ASN A 82 17.38 26.28 12.97
C ASN A 82 17.58 26.74 11.50
N GLY A 83 16.52 26.87 10.71
CA GLY A 83 16.61 27.26 9.31
C GLY A 83 17.27 26.21 8.40
N TRP A 84 17.19 24.92 8.75
CA TRP A 84 17.82 23.81 8.01
C TRP A 84 16.98 23.26 6.86
N GLU A 85 15.77 23.80 6.65
CA GLU A 85 14.94 23.44 5.52
C GLU A 85 15.58 23.84 4.17
N ASP A 86 15.17 23.16 3.09
CA ASP A 86 15.48 23.56 1.72
C ASP A 86 14.46 24.62 1.26
N LYS A 87 14.82 25.89 1.48
CA LYS A 87 13.93 27.04 1.19
C LYS A 87 13.55 27.13 -0.28
N ASP A 88 14.53 26.94 -1.17
CA ASP A 88 14.32 26.98 -2.63
C ASP A 88 13.36 25.87 -3.07
N PHE A 89 13.54 24.64 -2.55
CA PHE A 89 12.62 23.55 -2.85
C PHE A 89 11.19 23.87 -2.36
N ILE A 90 11.06 24.38 -1.14
CA ILE A 90 9.77 24.73 -0.55
C ILE A 90 9.05 25.78 -1.40
N GLU A 91 9.73 26.88 -1.72
CA GLU A 91 9.17 28.02 -2.45
C GLU A 91 8.64 27.60 -3.83
N HIS A 92 9.47 26.88 -4.59
CA HIS A 92 9.21 26.61 -6.00
C HIS A 92 8.45 25.31 -6.26
N ARG A 93 8.50 24.33 -5.33
CA ARG A 93 7.96 22.98 -5.56
C ARG A 93 6.91 22.53 -4.56
N THR A 94 6.55 23.33 -3.56
CA THR A 94 5.53 22.92 -2.56
C THR A 94 4.38 23.91 -2.43
N TYR A 95 3.27 23.45 -1.87
CA TYR A 95 2.08 24.25 -1.57
C TYR A 95 1.67 24.09 -0.10
N ALA A 96 1.26 25.19 0.53
CA ALA A 96 0.75 25.30 1.91
C ALA A 96 1.74 24.92 3.03
N MET A 97 3.04 25.10 2.82
CA MET A 97 4.08 24.75 3.81
C MET A 97 3.98 25.61 5.09
N ASP A 98 3.41 26.81 5.00
CA ASP A 98 3.09 27.68 6.14
C ASP A 98 2.21 26.98 7.18
N LYS A 99 1.21 26.20 6.74
CA LYS A 99 0.33 25.43 7.63
C LYS A 99 1.08 24.33 8.37
N ILE A 100 2.05 23.69 7.72
CA ILE A 100 2.92 22.69 8.34
C ILE A 100 3.84 23.35 9.36
N ARG A 101 4.42 24.51 9.05
CA ARG A 101 5.25 25.28 10.00
C ARG A 101 4.45 25.66 11.25
N ALA A 102 3.21 26.11 11.07
CA ALA A 102 2.32 26.47 12.16
C ALA A 102 2.01 25.26 13.07
N GLU A 103 1.79 24.07 12.50
CA GLU A 103 1.60 22.86 13.28
C GLU A 103 2.91 22.42 13.98
N ALA A 104 4.03 22.36 13.25
CA ALA A 104 5.34 21.98 13.80
C ALA A 104 5.79 22.86 14.97
N ALA A 105 5.42 24.16 14.96
CA ALA A 105 5.74 25.08 16.06
C ALA A 105 5.19 24.61 17.43
N LYS A 106 4.11 23.82 17.46
CA LYS A 106 3.50 23.26 18.68
C LYS A 106 4.29 22.08 19.27
N TRP A 107 5.13 21.44 18.46
CA TRP A 107 5.84 20.22 18.80
C TRP A 107 7.28 20.51 19.19
N THR A 108 7.49 21.18 20.33
CA THR A 108 8.85 21.34 20.86
C THR A 108 9.49 19.97 21.10
N PRO A 109 10.83 19.86 21.16
CA PRO A 109 11.49 18.60 21.46
C PRO A 109 10.97 17.93 22.73
N GLU A 110 10.59 18.72 23.75
CA GLU A 110 10.03 18.25 25.01
C GLU A 110 8.62 17.67 24.84
N GLU A 111 7.73 18.33 24.09
CA GLU A 111 6.39 17.81 23.82
C GLU A 111 6.45 16.54 22.96
N ALA A 112 7.26 16.57 21.90
CA ALA A 112 7.50 15.40 21.06
C ALA A 112 8.10 14.25 21.88
N SER A 113 8.99 14.53 22.83
CA SER A 113 9.55 13.54 23.75
C SER A 113 8.50 12.98 24.71
N ASN A 114 7.66 13.83 25.32
CA ASN A 114 6.57 13.42 26.21
C ASN A 114 5.57 12.46 25.52
N VAL A 115 5.20 12.76 24.27
CA VAL A 115 4.22 11.98 23.52
C VAL A 115 4.83 10.70 22.94
N SER A 116 5.98 10.83 22.26
CA SER A 116 6.59 9.72 21.52
C SER A 116 7.49 8.83 22.35
N GLY A 117 8.03 9.31 23.47
CA GLY A 117 9.02 8.61 24.28
C GLY A 117 10.44 8.62 23.72
N ALA A 118 10.69 9.19 22.53
CA ALA A 118 12.05 9.48 22.08
C ALA A 118 12.68 10.54 23.00
N SER A 119 13.96 10.41 23.34
CA SER A 119 14.62 11.44 24.16
C SER A 119 14.77 12.75 23.37
N VAL A 120 14.73 13.89 24.08
CA VAL A 120 15.02 15.22 23.49
C VAL A 120 16.35 15.20 22.74
N ALA A 121 17.38 14.58 23.31
CA ALA A 121 18.69 14.47 22.68
C ALA A 121 18.64 13.73 21.33
N GLN A 122 17.92 12.60 21.25
CA GLN A 122 17.75 11.87 19.99
C GLN A 122 16.94 12.65 18.96
N ILE A 123 15.91 13.38 19.38
CA ILE A 123 15.12 14.23 18.47
C ILE A 123 16.03 15.30 17.85
N LEU A 124 16.86 15.96 18.65
CA LEU A 124 17.81 16.97 18.18
C LEU A 124 18.86 16.36 17.23
N GLU A 125 19.48 15.25 17.63
CA GLU A 125 20.50 14.54 16.84
C GLU A 125 19.96 14.09 15.49
N VAL A 126 18.80 13.42 15.48
CA VAL A 126 18.20 12.91 14.24
C VAL A 126 17.74 14.05 13.33
N ALA A 127 17.18 15.13 13.89
CA ALA A 127 16.75 16.29 13.11
C ALA A 127 17.95 16.94 12.39
N GLU A 128 19.05 17.15 13.11
CA GLU A 128 20.29 17.69 12.54
C GLU A 128 20.85 16.77 11.47
N LEU A 129 21.00 15.49 11.79
CA LEU A 129 21.63 14.52 10.90
C LEU A 129 20.82 14.36 9.60
N TYR A 130 19.49 14.23 9.69
CA TYR A 130 18.61 14.08 8.53
C TYR A 130 18.57 15.33 7.66
N ALA A 131 18.59 16.53 8.25
CA ALA A 131 18.53 17.78 7.49
C ALA A 131 19.86 18.14 6.81
N LYS A 132 20.99 17.86 7.48
CA LYS A 132 22.32 18.25 6.98
C LYS A 132 23.00 17.19 6.11
N THR A 133 22.64 15.91 6.26
CA THR A 133 23.24 14.83 5.46
C THR A 133 22.39 14.57 4.22
N LYS A 134 22.83 15.02 3.04
CA LYS A 134 22.07 14.88 1.79
C LYS A 134 22.88 14.13 0.71
N PRO A 135 22.22 13.36 -0.17
CA PRO A 135 20.81 13.00 -0.16
C PRO A 135 20.45 12.03 0.97
N ALA A 136 19.29 12.24 1.62
CA ALA A 136 18.76 11.31 2.62
C ALA A 136 17.43 10.69 2.18
N SER A 137 17.33 9.37 2.29
CA SER A 137 16.11 8.62 1.98
C SER A 137 15.33 8.27 3.25
N ILE A 138 14.01 8.21 3.13
CA ILE A 138 13.13 7.67 4.19
C ILE A 138 12.57 6.34 3.71
N ALA A 139 12.61 5.29 4.52
CA ALA A 139 12.02 3.99 4.21
C ALA A 139 10.99 3.58 5.27
N TRP A 140 9.84 3.06 4.86
CA TRP A 140 8.80 2.59 5.79
C TRP A 140 7.93 1.48 5.21
N SER A 141 7.13 0.86 6.08
CA SER A 141 6.12 -0.13 5.71
C SER A 141 4.98 -0.11 6.73
N LEU A 142 4.60 -1.26 7.28
CA LEU A 142 3.39 -1.42 8.08
C LEU A 142 3.40 -0.73 9.45
N GLY A 143 4.56 -0.50 10.05
CA GLY A 143 4.65 0.24 11.31
C GLY A 143 4.12 1.67 11.21
N ILE A 144 4.02 2.21 9.98
CA ILE A 144 3.45 3.53 9.70
C ILE A 144 2.00 3.45 9.24
N THR A 145 1.62 2.41 8.49
CA THR A 145 0.30 2.35 7.82
C THR A 145 -0.80 1.71 8.65
N GLN A 146 -0.47 0.79 9.57
CA GLN A 146 -1.46 0.00 10.32
C GLN A 146 -1.83 0.66 11.65
N HIS A 147 -2.31 1.89 11.57
CA HIS A 147 -2.73 2.74 12.68
C HIS A 147 -4.07 3.40 12.35
N SER A 148 -4.84 3.79 13.37
CA SER A 148 -6.04 4.63 13.21
C SER A 148 -5.76 6.01 12.61
N VAL A 149 -4.48 6.39 12.51
CA VAL A 149 -3.98 7.59 11.82
C VAL A 149 -2.97 7.27 10.69
N GLY A 150 -3.03 6.07 10.12
CA GLY A 150 -2.09 5.60 9.08
C GLY A 150 -1.98 6.53 7.87
N SER A 151 -3.09 7.14 7.45
CA SER A 151 -3.13 8.12 6.38
C SER A 151 -2.42 9.43 6.73
N SER A 152 -2.40 9.83 8.01
CA SER A 152 -1.64 11.00 8.48
C SER A 152 -0.16 10.67 8.64
N ASN A 153 0.17 9.49 9.16
CA ASN A 153 1.53 8.95 9.23
C ASN A 153 2.21 8.89 7.84
N THR A 154 1.48 8.41 6.82
CA THR A 154 1.99 8.34 5.45
C THR A 154 2.08 9.69 4.74
N ARG A 155 1.56 10.77 5.34
CA ARG A 155 1.70 12.15 4.84
C ARG A 155 2.84 12.90 5.51
N ILE A 156 3.04 12.73 6.83
CA ILE A 156 4.07 13.49 7.56
C ILE A 156 5.50 13.12 7.14
N LEU A 157 5.75 11.85 6.79
CA LEU A 157 7.07 11.41 6.33
C LEU A 157 7.47 12.00 4.95
N PRO A 158 6.60 11.99 3.91
CA PRO A 158 6.85 12.76 2.70
C PRO A 158 7.02 14.26 2.94
N ILE A 159 6.24 14.87 3.83
CA ILE A 159 6.37 16.29 4.17
C ILE A 159 7.76 16.58 4.74
N LEU A 160 8.28 15.75 5.62
CA LEU A 160 9.65 15.86 6.11
C LEU A 160 10.68 15.81 4.97
N SER A 161 10.50 14.89 4.00
CA SER A 161 11.37 14.79 2.81
C SER A 161 11.26 16.02 1.88
N LEU A 162 10.08 16.62 1.75
CA LEU A 162 9.86 17.87 1.00
C LEU A 162 10.54 19.06 1.70
N VAL A 163 10.40 19.16 3.03
CA VAL A 163 10.98 20.24 3.85
C VAL A 163 12.50 20.26 3.73
N THR A 164 13.16 19.10 3.69
CA THR A 164 14.62 19.04 3.58
C THR A 164 15.12 18.96 2.13
N GLY A 165 14.23 19.01 1.13
CA GLY A 165 14.60 18.92 -0.28
C GLY A 165 15.20 17.57 -0.69
N ASN A 166 14.89 16.52 0.06
CA ASN A 166 15.33 15.15 -0.22
C ASN A 166 14.37 14.43 -1.17
N ALA A 167 13.11 14.89 -1.28
CA ALA A 167 12.16 14.34 -2.23
C ALA A 167 12.63 14.54 -3.68
N ALA A 168 12.21 13.63 -4.58
CA ALA A 168 12.34 13.84 -6.02
C ALA A 168 13.79 13.98 -6.55
N ARG A 169 14.74 13.29 -5.91
CA ARG A 169 16.17 13.29 -6.24
C ARG A 169 16.77 11.89 -6.05
N ALA A 170 17.87 11.61 -6.74
CA ALA A 170 18.67 10.39 -6.56
C ALA A 170 19.21 10.27 -5.13
N GLY A 171 19.16 9.06 -4.56
CA GLY A 171 19.61 8.77 -3.19
C GLY A 171 18.70 9.29 -2.06
N GLY A 172 17.69 10.08 -2.41
CA GLY A 172 16.72 10.65 -1.48
C GLY A 172 15.39 9.90 -1.49
N GLY A 173 14.31 10.68 -1.47
CA GLY A 173 12.96 10.20 -1.71
C GLY A 173 12.34 9.37 -0.59
N CYS A 174 11.19 8.81 -0.93
CA CYS A 174 10.29 8.06 -0.05
C CYS A 174 10.20 6.60 -0.51
N ASN A 175 10.89 5.74 0.23
CA ASN A 175 11.05 4.32 -0.02
C ASN A 175 10.05 3.46 0.72
N ILE A 176 8.80 3.50 0.25
CA ILE A 176 7.75 2.64 0.79
C ILE A 176 7.96 1.20 0.34
N ILE A 177 8.29 0.34 1.30
CA ILE A 177 8.58 -1.07 1.09
C ILE A 177 7.27 -1.84 1.06
N ARG A 178 6.96 -2.38 -0.12
CA ARG A 178 5.76 -3.19 -0.37
C ARG A 178 5.89 -4.59 0.26
N GLY A 179 4.73 -5.21 0.50
CA GLY A 179 4.57 -6.52 1.13
C GLY A 179 4.66 -7.67 0.13
N HIS A 180 3.50 -8.20 -0.31
CA HIS A 180 3.45 -9.26 -1.33
C HIS A 180 4.23 -8.86 -2.59
N ASP A 181 4.78 -9.87 -3.25
CA ASP A 181 5.55 -9.79 -4.49
C ASP A 181 4.88 -8.93 -5.58
N ASN A 182 3.55 -8.98 -5.69
CA ASN A 182 2.76 -8.21 -6.65
C ASN A 182 1.71 -7.28 -6.02
N VAL A 183 1.85 -6.89 -4.73
CA VAL A 183 0.86 -5.96 -4.13
C VAL A 183 0.83 -4.61 -4.83
N GLN A 184 1.96 -4.19 -5.42
CA GLN A 184 1.99 -2.98 -6.25
C GLN A 184 1.12 -3.18 -7.50
N GLY A 185 1.22 -4.32 -8.20
CA GLY A 185 0.39 -4.63 -9.36
C GLY A 185 -1.09 -4.77 -9.01
N ALA A 186 -1.42 -5.43 -7.89
CA ALA A 186 -2.80 -5.51 -7.40
C ALA A 186 -3.38 -4.12 -7.06
N THR A 187 -2.55 -3.21 -6.54
CA THR A 187 -2.93 -1.81 -6.29
C THR A 187 -3.08 -1.04 -7.61
N ASP A 188 -2.16 -1.25 -8.55
CA ASP A 188 -2.20 -0.61 -9.87
C ASP A 188 -3.43 -1.06 -10.67
N MET A 189 -3.86 -2.32 -10.52
CA MET A 189 -5.11 -2.84 -11.07
C MET A 189 -6.33 -2.51 -10.21
N CYS A 190 -6.14 -1.85 -9.07
CA CYS A 190 -7.18 -1.45 -8.14
C CYS A 190 -8.12 -2.60 -7.75
N ASN A 191 -7.53 -3.72 -7.30
CA ASN A 191 -8.26 -4.78 -6.59
C ASN A 191 -8.68 -4.27 -5.20
N LEU A 192 -9.45 -3.19 -5.17
CA LEU A 192 -9.83 -2.34 -4.04
C LEU A 192 -11.29 -1.93 -4.21
N ALA A 193 -11.95 -1.61 -3.10
CA ALA A 193 -13.38 -1.34 -3.07
C ALA A 193 -13.77 0.07 -3.57
N ASP A 194 -12.83 0.94 -3.94
CA ASP A 194 -13.10 2.37 -4.14
C ASP A 194 -12.56 2.98 -5.44
N SER A 195 -12.03 2.17 -6.35
CA SER A 195 -11.46 2.64 -7.61
C SER A 195 -11.49 1.59 -8.71
N LEU A 196 -11.34 2.04 -9.96
CA LEU A 196 -11.14 1.21 -11.15
C LEU A 196 -9.64 1.11 -11.48
N PRO A 197 -9.21 0.08 -12.25
CA PRO A 197 -7.79 -0.14 -12.54
C PRO A 197 -7.08 1.13 -13.03
N GLY A 198 -5.82 1.33 -12.67
CA GLY A 198 -5.10 2.57 -12.94
C GLY A 198 -5.53 3.75 -12.06
N TYR A 199 -6.09 3.53 -10.87
CA TYR A 199 -6.49 4.60 -9.96
C TYR A 199 -7.54 5.56 -10.56
N TYR A 200 -8.38 5.08 -11.49
CA TYR A 200 -9.52 5.85 -11.98
C TYR A 200 -10.62 5.82 -10.91
N GLY A 201 -11.33 6.92 -10.74
CA GLY A 201 -12.44 6.98 -9.78
C GLY A 201 -13.66 6.19 -10.27
N LEU A 202 -14.68 6.07 -9.40
CA LEU A 202 -15.93 5.38 -9.73
C LEU A 202 -16.95 6.26 -10.46
N GLY A 203 -16.55 7.43 -11.00
CA GLY A 203 -17.47 8.35 -11.68
C GLY A 203 -17.84 7.89 -13.10
N LYS A 204 -18.95 8.43 -13.64
CA LYS A 204 -19.48 8.09 -14.97
C LYS A 204 -18.44 8.08 -16.10
N ALA A 205 -17.63 9.14 -16.22
CA ALA A 205 -16.61 9.26 -17.26
C ALA A 205 -15.54 8.13 -17.21
N ALA A 206 -15.21 7.64 -16.01
CA ALA A 206 -14.27 6.53 -15.87
C ALA A 206 -14.92 5.21 -16.32
N TRP A 207 -16.18 4.99 -15.99
CA TRP A 207 -16.92 3.81 -16.44
C TRP A 207 -17.16 3.81 -17.95
N GLU A 208 -17.47 4.96 -18.55
CA GLU A 208 -17.57 5.10 -20.02
C GLU A 208 -16.24 4.77 -20.71
N TYR A 209 -15.13 5.26 -20.14
CA TYR A 209 -13.78 4.93 -20.61
C TYR A 209 -13.52 3.42 -20.56
N TYR A 210 -13.87 2.77 -19.45
CA TYR A 210 -13.70 1.32 -19.27
C TYR A 210 -14.62 0.49 -20.16
N ALA A 211 -15.88 0.90 -20.34
CA ALA A 211 -16.81 0.29 -21.27
C ALA A 211 -16.23 0.27 -22.69
N LYS A 212 -15.69 1.42 -23.16
CA LYS A 212 -15.01 1.52 -24.46
C LYS A 212 -13.77 0.64 -24.53
N THR A 213 -12.92 0.63 -23.50
CA THR A 213 -11.72 -0.23 -23.42
C THR A 213 -12.05 -1.71 -23.57
N TRP A 214 -13.10 -2.18 -22.90
CA TRP A 214 -13.52 -3.58 -22.90
C TRP A 214 -14.41 -3.90 -24.10
N GLY A 215 -14.83 -2.89 -24.85
CA GLY A 215 -15.76 -2.98 -25.98
C GLY A 215 -17.16 -3.46 -25.59
N VAL A 216 -17.58 -3.20 -24.35
CA VAL A 216 -18.95 -3.46 -23.87
C VAL A 216 -19.71 -2.14 -23.78
N SER A 217 -21.05 -2.19 -23.74
CA SER A 217 -21.84 -0.97 -23.56
C SER A 217 -21.86 -0.53 -22.09
N LEU A 218 -22.09 0.77 -21.85
CA LEU A 218 -22.27 1.26 -20.48
C LEU A 218 -23.50 0.63 -19.83
N GLU A 219 -24.57 0.43 -20.61
CA GLU A 219 -25.82 -0.21 -20.18
C GLU A 219 -25.58 -1.65 -19.72
N TYR A 220 -24.70 -2.38 -20.42
CA TYR A 220 -24.29 -3.73 -20.01
C TYR A 220 -23.65 -3.71 -18.63
N LEU A 221 -22.72 -2.77 -18.36
CA LEU A 221 -22.09 -2.64 -17.04
C LEU A 221 -23.11 -2.24 -15.98
N GLN A 222 -23.95 -1.24 -16.27
CA GLN A 222 -25.01 -0.77 -15.37
C GLN A 222 -25.98 -1.88 -14.95
N SER A 223 -26.29 -2.80 -15.85
CA SER A 223 -27.16 -3.96 -15.58
C SER A 223 -26.62 -4.93 -14.52
N ARG A 224 -25.32 -4.81 -14.17
CA ARG A 224 -24.66 -5.62 -13.14
C ARG A 224 -24.72 -4.99 -11.75
N PHE A 225 -25.24 -3.78 -11.63
CA PHE A 225 -25.43 -3.09 -10.37
C PHE A 225 -26.91 -3.04 -10.00
N HIS A 226 -27.18 -2.89 -8.69
CA HIS A 226 -28.55 -2.69 -8.21
C HIS A 226 -29.17 -1.44 -8.88
N PRO A 227 -30.43 -1.51 -9.35
CA PRO A 227 -31.04 -0.48 -10.22
C PRO A 227 -31.43 0.82 -9.50
N GLU A 228 -30.99 1.02 -8.25
CA GLU A 228 -31.28 2.25 -7.51
C GLU A 228 -30.52 3.41 -8.15
N LEU A 229 -31.28 4.46 -8.50
CA LEU A 229 -30.74 5.69 -9.03
C LEU A 229 -30.46 6.69 -7.91
N ASP A 230 -29.41 7.48 -8.06
CA ASP A 230 -29.12 8.61 -7.18
C ASP A 230 -29.94 9.86 -7.57
N ALA A 231 -29.73 10.97 -6.86
CA ALA A 231 -30.42 12.23 -7.12
C ALA A 231 -30.11 12.85 -8.50
N LYS A 232 -29.08 12.36 -9.21
CA LYS A 232 -28.72 12.78 -10.57
C LYS A 232 -29.27 11.84 -11.65
N GLY A 233 -30.00 10.79 -11.25
CA GLY A 233 -30.49 9.75 -12.15
C GLY A 233 -29.40 8.77 -12.59
N GLU A 234 -28.26 8.70 -11.89
CA GLU A 234 -27.17 7.76 -12.18
C GLU A 234 -27.26 6.52 -11.28
N HIS A 235 -26.67 5.39 -11.70
CA HIS A 235 -26.70 4.15 -10.91
C HIS A 235 -25.89 4.33 -9.62
N LYS A 236 -26.57 4.53 -8.48
CA LYS A 236 -25.96 4.84 -7.18
C LYS A 236 -24.85 3.86 -6.80
N TRP A 237 -25.13 2.56 -6.94
CA TRP A 237 -24.22 1.50 -6.47
C TRP A 237 -23.00 1.29 -7.36
N MET A 238 -23.06 1.73 -8.62
CA MET A 238 -21.94 1.75 -9.56
C MET A 238 -20.91 2.84 -9.20
N HIS A 239 -21.38 3.92 -8.58
CA HIS A 239 -20.55 5.07 -8.21
C HIS A 239 -20.15 5.07 -6.72
N ALA A 240 -20.60 4.08 -5.94
CA ALA A 240 -20.34 3.97 -4.51
C ALA A 240 -19.20 2.98 -4.21
N LYS A 241 -18.35 3.32 -3.22
CA LYS A 241 -17.36 2.39 -2.66
C LYS A 241 -18.03 1.11 -2.16
N GLY A 242 -17.39 -0.04 -2.33
CA GLY A 242 -17.76 -1.33 -1.75
C GLY A 242 -17.44 -1.44 -0.26
N PHE A 243 -17.64 -2.62 0.30
CA PHE A 243 -17.12 -2.97 1.64
C PHE A 243 -15.60 -3.13 1.59
N SER A 244 -14.89 -2.65 2.61
CA SER A 244 -13.45 -2.85 2.71
C SER A 244 -13.11 -4.29 3.13
N LEU A 245 -11.88 -4.72 2.82
CA LEU A 245 -11.34 -5.99 3.29
C LEU A 245 -11.34 -6.11 4.82
N ALA A 246 -11.15 -5.00 5.54
CA ALA A 246 -11.05 -5.02 7.00
C ALA A 246 -12.41 -5.19 7.70
N LYS A 247 -13.51 -4.81 7.04
CA LYS A 247 -14.83 -4.69 7.67
C LYS A 247 -16.00 -5.32 6.90
N TRP A 248 -15.75 -6.13 5.87
CA TRP A 248 -16.80 -6.84 5.13
C TRP A 248 -17.70 -7.69 6.03
N TRP A 249 -17.17 -8.22 7.13
CA TRP A 249 -17.91 -9.04 8.10
C TRP A 249 -19.12 -8.28 8.69
N GLN A 250 -19.07 -6.96 8.83
CA GLN A 250 -20.23 -6.16 9.24
C GLN A 250 -21.35 -6.17 8.20
N GLY A 251 -20.98 -6.23 6.91
CA GLY A 251 -21.93 -6.39 5.80
C GLY A 251 -22.68 -7.71 5.83
N VAL A 252 -22.09 -8.76 6.43
CA VAL A 252 -22.79 -10.04 6.69
C VAL A 252 -23.59 -9.98 7.99
N LEU A 253 -22.96 -9.57 9.09
CA LEU A 253 -23.57 -9.66 10.43
C LEU A 253 -24.74 -8.68 10.63
N GLN A 254 -24.66 -7.48 10.03
CA GLN A 254 -25.67 -6.41 10.15
C GLN A 254 -26.02 -6.02 11.60
N GLU A 255 -25.09 -6.23 12.54
CA GLU A 255 -25.23 -5.87 13.96
C GLU A 255 -25.07 -4.36 14.20
N GLU A 256 -24.32 -3.69 13.34
CA GLU A 256 -24.15 -2.25 13.30
C GLU A 256 -24.72 -1.69 12.00
N LYS A 257 -24.96 -0.37 11.95
CA LYS A 257 -25.47 0.31 10.76
C LYS A 257 -24.56 0.04 9.55
N THR A 258 -25.15 -0.49 8.48
CA THR A 258 -24.50 -0.60 7.17
C THR A 258 -25.28 0.18 6.10
N THR A 259 -24.59 0.59 5.05
CA THR A 259 -25.14 1.30 3.89
C THR A 259 -25.02 0.40 2.66
N SER A 260 -25.92 -0.58 2.56
CA SER A 260 -26.01 -1.53 1.44
C SER A 260 -27.46 -1.79 1.07
N SER A 261 -27.74 -2.20 -0.17
CA SER A 261 -29.08 -2.60 -0.60
C SER A 261 -29.49 -3.97 -0.04
N ALA A 262 -28.51 -4.80 0.35
CA ALA A 262 -28.71 -6.10 0.98
C ALA A 262 -27.48 -6.53 1.82
N PRO A 263 -27.63 -7.48 2.75
CA PRO A 263 -26.51 -8.13 3.40
C PRO A 263 -25.62 -8.90 2.41
N ILE A 264 -24.35 -9.09 2.76
CA ILE A 264 -23.45 -9.97 2.00
C ILE A 264 -23.86 -11.43 2.26
N ARG A 265 -24.11 -12.18 1.18
CA ARG A 265 -24.53 -13.59 1.24
C ARG A 265 -23.47 -14.57 0.77
N VAL A 266 -22.57 -14.12 -0.12
CA VAL A 266 -21.52 -14.95 -0.70
C VAL A 266 -20.19 -14.22 -0.57
N LEU A 267 -19.14 -14.93 -0.20
CA LEU A 267 -17.77 -14.43 -0.19
C LEU A 267 -16.88 -15.29 -1.09
N TRP A 268 -16.14 -14.64 -1.98
CA TRP A 268 -15.08 -15.26 -2.79
C TRP A 268 -13.71 -14.78 -2.27
N VAL A 269 -12.88 -15.72 -1.83
CA VAL A 269 -11.54 -15.47 -1.28
C VAL A 269 -10.52 -16.10 -2.20
N GLN A 270 -9.64 -15.28 -2.78
CA GLN A 270 -8.62 -15.73 -3.74
C GLN A 270 -7.29 -15.06 -3.43
N GLY A 271 -6.24 -15.86 -3.22
CA GLY A 271 -4.90 -15.40 -2.87
C GLY A 271 -4.85 -14.48 -1.63
N THR A 272 -5.71 -14.73 -0.63
CA THR A 272 -5.88 -13.88 0.56
C THR A 272 -6.08 -14.72 1.82
N GLY A 273 -5.16 -14.60 2.78
CA GLY A 273 -5.28 -15.27 4.09
C GLY A 273 -6.21 -14.53 5.05
N ILE A 274 -7.37 -15.12 5.34
CA ILE A 274 -8.40 -14.50 6.22
C ILE A 274 -7.88 -14.26 7.63
N THR A 275 -7.00 -15.12 8.15
CA THR A 275 -6.42 -14.99 9.51
C THR A 275 -5.40 -13.86 9.68
N SER A 276 -5.08 -13.15 8.59
CA SER A 276 -4.25 -11.94 8.62
C SER A 276 -5.05 -10.64 8.86
N MET A 277 -6.37 -10.74 9.05
CA MET A 277 -7.27 -9.61 9.32
C MET A 277 -7.58 -9.47 10.81
N SER A 278 -7.71 -8.26 11.34
CA SER A 278 -8.16 -8.03 12.73
C SER A 278 -9.60 -8.54 12.95
N GLN A 279 -10.00 -8.71 14.21
CA GLN A 279 -11.38 -9.07 14.59
C GLN A 279 -11.79 -10.48 14.12
N GLN A 280 -10.87 -11.46 14.24
CA GLN A 280 -11.08 -12.85 13.78
C GLN A 280 -12.35 -13.51 14.32
N VAL A 281 -12.74 -13.24 15.56
CA VAL A 281 -13.99 -13.79 16.13
C VAL A 281 -15.20 -13.32 15.33
N LYS A 282 -15.28 -12.02 15.01
CA LYS A 282 -16.35 -11.47 14.16
C LYS A 282 -16.30 -11.98 12.73
N ILE A 283 -15.11 -12.21 12.20
CA ILE A 283 -14.94 -12.82 10.88
C ILE A 283 -15.45 -14.27 10.88
N LYS A 284 -15.14 -15.08 11.90
CA LYS A 284 -15.69 -16.43 12.04
C LYS A 284 -17.22 -16.39 12.10
N GLU A 285 -17.79 -15.55 12.97
CA GLU A 285 -19.25 -15.37 13.06
C GLU A 285 -19.87 -14.99 11.71
N ALA A 286 -19.20 -14.15 10.93
CA ALA A 286 -19.66 -13.78 9.59
C ALA A 286 -19.57 -14.94 8.60
N ILE A 287 -18.48 -15.70 8.58
CA ILE A 287 -18.34 -16.89 7.72
C ILE A 287 -19.43 -17.92 8.03
N ASP A 288 -19.73 -18.12 9.32
CA ASP A 288 -20.78 -19.03 9.78
C ASP A 288 -22.18 -18.62 9.29
N LYS A 289 -22.40 -17.34 8.95
CA LYS A 289 -23.68 -16.79 8.45
C LYS A 289 -23.77 -16.60 6.93
N LEU A 290 -22.68 -16.77 6.19
CA LEU A 290 -22.73 -16.70 4.72
C LEU A 290 -23.62 -17.84 4.18
N ASP A 291 -24.22 -17.67 3.01
CA ASP A 291 -24.80 -18.82 2.29
C ASP A 291 -23.69 -19.67 1.68
N MET A 292 -22.67 -19.00 1.12
CA MET A 292 -21.57 -19.67 0.42
C MET A 292 -20.24 -18.94 0.62
N LEU A 293 -19.19 -19.73 0.85
CA LEU A 293 -17.80 -19.32 0.83
C LEU A 293 -17.08 -20.08 -0.28
N VAL A 294 -16.43 -19.37 -1.19
CA VAL A 294 -15.52 -19.95 -2.18
C VAL A 294 -14.11 -19.51 -1.85
N VAL A 295 -13.19 -20.47 -1.78
CA VAL A 295 -11.76 -20.26 -1.54
C VAL A 295 -11.00 -20.78 -2.75
N ALA A 296 -10.24 -19.92 -3.42
CA ALA A 296 -9.34 -20.27 -4.50
C ALA A 296 -7.89 -20.04 -4.05
N GLU A 297 -7.21 -21.13 -3.67
CA GLU A 297 -5.84 -21.11 -3.13
C GLU A 297 -5.06 -22.37 -3.52
N PRO A 298 -3.73 -22.30 -3.65
CA PRO A 298 -2.89 -23.49 -3.83
C PRO A 298 -2.77 -24.34 -2.56
N PHE A 299 -3.12 -23.80 -1.38
CA PHE A 299 -3.09 -24.49 -0.09
C PHE A 299 -4.41 -24.27 0.67
N VAL A 300 -4.72 -25.13 1.64
CA VAL A 300 -5.97 -25.00 2.41
C VAL A 300 -5.98 -23.68 3.20
N ASN A 301 -6.91 -22.80 2.83
CA ASN A 301 -7.08 -21.48 3.46
C ASN A 301 -7.64 -21.61 4.88
N GLU A 302 -7.18 -20.74 5.78
CA GLU A 302 -7.61 -20.75 7.17
C GLU A 302 -9.10 -20.41 7.34
N ALA A 303 -9.72 -19.73 6.37
CA ALA A 303 -11.16 -19.46 6.37
C ALA A 303 -12.00 -20.73 6.49
N ALA A 304 -11.58 -21.82 5.82
CA ALA A 304 -12.24 -23.12 5.89
C ALA A 304 -11.98 -23.86 7.22
N ILE A 305 -10.98 -23.42 7.99
CA ILE A 305 -10.55 -24.05 9.24
C ILE A 305 -11.23 -23.41 10.44
N ILE A 306 -11.40 -22.08 10.43
CA ILE A 306 -11.94 -21.33 11.57
C ILE A 306 -13.44 -21.48 11.74
N THR A 307 -14.19 -21.84 10.69
CA THR A 307 -15.65 -22.01 10.70
C THR A 307 -16.06 -23.40 11.19
N ASP A 308 -17.23 -23.49 11.82
CA ASP A 308 -17.80 -24.78 12.27
C ASP A 308 -18.69 -25.43 11.20
N ARG A 309 -18.90 -24.75 10.07
CA ARG A 309 -19.76 -25.21 8.98
C ARG A 309 -19.23 -26.50 8.34
N LYS A 310 -20.17 -27.31 7.87
CA LYS A 310 -19.89 -28.57 7.16
C LYS A 310 -20.32 -28.54 5.68
N ASP A 311 -20.97 -27.46 5.26
CA ASP A 311 -21.54 -27.25 3.94
C ASP A 311 -21.44 -25.79 3.48
N GLY A 312 -21.61 -25.58 2.18
CA GLY A 312 -21.53 -24.25 1.55
C GLY A 312 -20.12 -23.64 1.51
N ILE A 313 -19.09 -24.45 1.74
CA ILE A 313 -17.68 -24.05 1.59
C ILE A 313 -17.08 -24.83 0.43
N TYR A 314 -16.57 -24.11 -0.57
CA TYR A 314 -15.93 -24.67 -1.76
C TYR A 314 -14.46 -24.28 -1.75
N ILE A 315 -13.57 -25.26 -1.87
CA ILE A 315 -12.13 -25.05 -1.98
C ILE A 315 -11.72 -25.44 -3.40
N LEU A 316 -11.25 -24.48 -4.18
CA LEU A 316 -10.81 -24.62 -5.55
C LEU A 316 -9.28 -24.63 -5.57
N PRO A 317 -8.64 -25.71 -6.04
CA PRO A 317 -7.19 -25.75 -6.18
C PRO A 317 -6.77 -24.84 -7.33
N VAL A 318 -5.97 -23.81 -7.02
CA VAL A 318 -5.34 -22.95 -8.05
C VAL A 318 -3.84 -23.13 -8.07
N ALA A 319 -3.25 -22.86 -9.23
CA ALA A 319 -1.82 -22.96 -9.46
C ALA A 319 -1.02 -21.94 -8.64
N THR A 320 0.19 -22.34 -8.24
CA THR A 320 1.22 -21.48 -7.67
C THR A 320 1.85 -20.59 -8.74
N GLN A 321 2.66 -19.62 -8.30
CA GLN A 321 3.40 -18.74 -9.21
C GLN A 321 4.41 -19.46 -10.12
N PHE A 322 4.80 -20.70 -9.82
CA PHE A 322 5.72 -21.47 -10.67
C PHE A 322 4.99 -22.20 -11.81
N GLU A 323 3.67 -22.30 -11.70
CA GLU A 323 2.78 -22.97 -12.65
C GLU A 323 2.05 -21.98 -13.57
N CYS A 324 2.32 -20.68 -13.39
CA CYS A 324 1.68 -19.58 -14.09
C CYS A 324 2.70 -18.74 -14.88
N GLU A 325 2.25 -18.15 -15.98
CA GLU A 325 2.98 -17.13 -16.74
C GLU A 325 2.24 -15.79 -16.66
N GLY A 326 2.99 -14.67 -16.64
CA GLY A 326 2.41 -13.34 -16.65
C GLY A 326 3.36 -12.25 -16.16
N THR A 327 2.81 -11.13 -15.71
CA THR A 327 3.58 -9.97 -15.24
C THR A 327 3.29 -9.62 -13.78
N LEU A 328 4.27 -9.04 -13.12
CA LEU A 328 4.13 -8.45 -11.79
C LEU A 328 4.80 -7.09 -11.71
N SER A 329 4.38 -6.27 -10.75
CA SER A 329 5.01 -4.99 -10.43
C SER A 329 5.69 -5.07 -9.08
N ALA A 330 7.01 -4.82 -9.07
CA ALA A 330 7.81 -4.80 -7.85
C ALA A 330 7.64 -3.49 -7.05
N THR A 331 8.20 -3.43 -5.84
CA THR A 331 8.07 -2.28 -4.93
C THR A 331 8.52 -0.94 -5.51
N ASN A 332 9.43 -0.97 -6.50
CA ASN A 332 9.99 0.18 -7.21
C ASN A 332 9.24 0.52 -8.51
N ARG A 333 8.05 -0.07 -8.74
CA ARG A 333 7.20 0.11 -9.94
C ARG A 333 7.73 -0.54 -11.22
N SER A 334 8.83 -1.31 -11.15
CA SER A 334 9.32 -2.12 -12.27
C SER A 334 8.38 -3.30 -12.52
N ALA A 335 7.94 -3.46 -13.76
CA ALA A 335 7.36 -4.70 -14.27
C ALA A 335 8.42 -5.79 -14.43
N GLN A 336 8.04 -7.04 -14.17
CA GLN A 336 8.85 -8.21 -14.48
C GLN A 336 7.96 -9.27 -15.14
N TRP A 337 8.47 -9.90 -16.19
CA TRP A 337 7.87 -11.09 -16.78
C TRP A 337 8.21 -12.33 -15.92
N ARG A 338 7.21 -13.18 -15.69
CA ARG A 338 7.35 -14.51 -15.09
C ARG A 338 7.01 -15.55 -16.13
N THR A 339 7.93 -16.48 -16.34
CA THR A 339 7.72 -17.64 -17.21
C THR A 339 7.23 -18.81 -16.37
N GLN A 340 6.29 -19.57 -16.92
CA GLN A 340 5.87 -20.85 -16.34
C GLN A 340 7.08 -21.80 -16.26
N VAL A 341 7.27 -22.43 -15.10
CA VAL A 341 8.39 -23.34 -14.85
C VAL A 341 7.96 -24.80 -14.99
N VAL A 342 6.75 -25.12 -14.55
CA VAL A 342 6.12 -26.44 -14.66
C VAL A 342 4.63 -26.26 -14.98
N GLU A 343 3.99 -27.28 -15.54
CA GLU A 343 2.53 -27.28 -15.73
C GLU A 343 1.79 -27.33 -14.37
N PRO A 344 0.57 -26.78 -14.27
CA PRO A 344 -0.27 -26.91 -13.09
C PRO A 344 -0.38 -28.36 -12.62
N LEU A 345 -0.09 -28.60 -11.35
CA LEU A 345 -0.09 -29.92 -10.76
C LEU A 345 -1.51 -30.39 -10.43
N TYR A 346 -1.74 -31.69 -10.59
CA TYR A 346 -3.02 -32.36 -10.30
C TYR A 346 -4.17 -31.77 -11.13
N GLU A 347 -5.25 -31.37 -10.47
CA GLU A 347 -6.43 -30.73 -11.07
C GLU A 347 -6.40 -29.21 -10.89
N SER A 348 -5.27 -28.65 -10.45
CA SER A 348 -5.11 -27.21 -10.24
C SER A 348 -5.19 -26.48 -11.57
N LYS A 349 -5.77 -25.29 -11.55
CA LYS A 349 -5.83 -24.39 -12.70
C LYS A 349 -5.24 -23.04 -12.36
N ALA A 350 -4.72 -22.34 -13.36
CA ALA A 350 -4.33 -20.95 -13.14
C ALA A 350 -5.56 -20.09 -12.80
N ASP A 351 -5.35 -19.03 -12.03
CA ASP A 351 -6.44 -18.15 -11.56
C ASP A 351 -7.35 -17.66 -12.69
N HIS A 352 -6.76 -17.30 -13.83
CA HIS A 352 -7.49 -16.81 -15.00
C HIS A 352 -8.39 -17.89 -15.62
N GLU A 353 -7.97 -19.15 -15.65
CA GLU A 353 -8.78 -20.26 -16.17
C GLU A 353 -10.00 -20.52 -15.28
N VAL A 354 -9.83 -20.44 -13.95
CA VAL A 354 -10.95 -20.53 -13.00
C VAL A 354 -11.96 -19.41 -13.28
N MET A 355 -11.48 -18.18 -13.49
CA MET A 355 -12.36 -17.05 -13.81
C MET A 355 -13.02 -17.19 -15.20
N PHE A 356 -12.33 -17.76 -16.18
CA PHE A 356 -12.90 -18.07 -17.49
C PHE A 356 -14.01 -19.13 -17.40
N GLU A 357 -13.79 -20.21 -16.67
CA GLU A 357 -14.82 -21.23 -16.44
C GLU A 357 -16.01 -20.68 -15.66
N PHE A 358 -15.75 -19.82 -14.66
CA PHE A 358 -16.80 -19.09 -13.96
C PHE A 358 -17.64 -18.26 -14.95
N ALA A 359 -17.00 -17.42 -15.77
CA ALA A 359 -17.70 -16.58 -16.73
C ALA A 359 -18.49 -17.39 -17.78
N LYS A 360 -17.96 -18.54 -18.24
CA LYS A 360 -18.67 -19.48 -19.13
C LYS A 360 -19.91 -20.05 -18.44
N LYS A 361 -19.76 -20.51 -17.20
CA LYS A 361 -20.85 -21.13 -16.43
C LYS A 361 -22.01 -20.16 -16.19
N PHE A 362 -21.70 -18.88 -15.99
CA PHE A 362 -22.69 -17.83 -15.74
C PHE A 362 -23.09 -17.04 -17.00
N GLY A 363 -22.62 -17.45 -18.18
CA GLY A 363 -23.11 -16.94 -19.47
C GLY A 363 -22.67 -15.52 -19.82
N PHE A 364 -21.49 -15.08 -19.36
CA PHE A 364 -20.94 -13.75 -19.69
C PHE A 364 -19.48 -13.80 -20.18
N TYR A 365 -19.01 -14.99 -20.61
CA TYR A 365 -17.63 -15.20 -21.06
C TYR A 365 -17.24 -14.30 -22.23
N ASP A 366 -18.12 -14.15 -23.23
CA ASP A 366 -17.81 -13.38 -24.43
C ASP A 366 -17.55 -11.90 -24.14
N GLU A 367 -18.32 -11.31 -23.21
CA GLU A 367 -18.07 -9.96 -22.71
C GLU A 367 -16.82 -9.90 -21.81
N PHE A 368 -16.60 -10.92 -20.97
CA PHE A 368 -15.46 -10.97 -20.04
C PHE A 368 -14.11 -10.95 -20.75
N VAL A 369 -13.98 -11.67 -21.87
CA VAL A 369 -12.74 -11.75 -22.65
C VAL A 369 -12.68 -10.75 -23.81
N LYS A 370 -13.68 -9.88 -23.95
CA LYS A 370 -13.82 -9.00 -25.11
C LYS A 370 -12.65 -8.03 -25.23
N GLY A 371 -12.19 -7.45 -24.12
CA GLY A 371 -11.07 -6.51 -24.05
C GLY A 371 -9.73 -7.05 -24.58
N LEU A 372 -9.52 -8.36 -24.49
CA LEU A 372 -8.31 -9.07 -24.95
C LEU A 372 -8.20 -9.11 -26.48
N LYS A 373 -9.30 -8.87 -27.18
CA LYS A 373 -9.39 -8.88 -28.65
C LYS A 373 -9.43 -7.48 -29.26
N MET A 374 -9.29 -6.45 -28.44
CA MET A 374 -9.42 -5.05 -28.83
C MET A 374 -8.07 -4.40 -29.14
N HIS A 375 -8.05 -3.47 -30.08
CA HIS A 375 -6.92 -2.62 -30.42
C HIS A 375 -7.41 -1.19 -30.73
N VAL A 376 -6.49 -0.24 -30.86
CA VAL A 376 -6.82 1.14 -31.23
C VAL A 376 -6.59 1.37 -32.73
N GLU A 377 -7.63 1.75 -33.46
CA GLU A 377 -7.54 2.21 -34.85
C GLU A 377 -8.10 3.63 -34.96
N LYS A 378 -7.27 4.58 -35.42
CA LYS A 378 -7.66 6.00 -35.56
C LYS A 378 -8.36 6.59 -34.32
N GLY A 379 -7.85 6.30 -33.13
CA GLY A 379 -8.40 6.78 -31.85
C GLY A 379 -9.62 6.00 -31.31
N GLU A 380 -10.12 5.03 -32.06
CA GLU A 380 -11.25 4.18 -31.66
C GLU A 380 -10.80 2.79 -31.23
N VAL A 381 -11.48 2.24 -30.22
CA VAL A 381 -11.21 0.87 -29.75
C VAL A 381 -12.06 -0.08 -30.57
N VAL A 382 -11.41 -0.93 -31.35
CA VAL A 382 -12.05 -1.86 -32.30
C VAL A 382 -11.56 -3.28 -32.08
N GLN A 383 -12.42 -4.25 -32.37
CA GLN A 383 -12.02 -5.64 -32.37
C GLN A 383 -11.21 -5.93 -33.63
N TYR A 384 -9.97 -6.38 -33.47
CA TYR A 384 -9.05 -6.60 -34.60
C TYR A 384 -8.73 -8.09 -34.83
N LYS A 385 -9.23 -8.96 -33.95
CA LYS A 385 -9.07 -10.42 -34.02
C LYS A 385 -10.23 -11.18 -33.40
N ASN A 386 -10.34 -12.46 -33.73
CA ASN A 386 -11.43 -13.32 -33.28
C ASN A 386 -11.12 -14.06 -31.98
N ASP A 387 -9.85 -14.33 -31.71
CA ASP A 387 -9.37 -15.06 -30.54
C ASP A 387 -8.19 -14.32 -29.87
N PHE A 388 -7.82 -14.73 -28.66
CA PHE A 388 -6.74 -14.14 -27.88
C PHE A 388 -5.70 -15.18 -27.45
N VAL A 389 -4.51 -14.70 -27.12
CA VAL A 389 -3.36 -15.45 -26.61
C VAL A 389 -3.09 -14.95 -25.19
N TRP A 390 -3.27 -15.84 -24.23
CA TRP A 390 -2.96 -15.57 -22.83
C TRP A 390 -1.48 -15.86 -22.53
N PRO A 391 -0.79 -15.04 -21.69
CA PRO A 391 -1.24 -13.79 -21.07
C PRO A 391 -0.92 -12.53 -21.91
N ASP A 392 -0.35 -12.69 -23.10
CA ASP A 392 0.14 -11.58 -23.93
C ASP A 392 -0.93 -10.51 -24.17
N ASP A 393 -2.15 -10.91 -24.49
CA ASP A 393 -3.24 -9.96 -24.74
C ASP A 393 -3.78 -9.27 -23.48
N ALA A 394 -3.67 -9.91 -22.32
CA ALA A 394 -4.02 -9.26 -21.06
C ALA A 394 -3.03 -8.13 -20.75
N VAL A 395 -1.74 -8.33 -21.04
CA VAL A 395 -0.71 -7.30 -20.88
C VAL A 395 -0.92 -6.17 -21.90
N ARG A 396 -1.31 -6.49 -23.14
CA ARG A 396 -1.67 -5.47 -24.14
C ARG A 396 -2.90 -4.67 -23.74
N GLU A 397 -3.92 -5.31 -23.18
CA GLU A 397 -5.08 -4.62 -22.61
C GLU A 397 -4.65 -3.67 -21.49
N ILE A 398 -3.81 -4.10 -20.56
CA ILE A 398 -3.26 -3.25 -19.49
C ILE A 398 -2.56 -2.02 -20.09
N ALA A 399 -1.65 -2.20 -21.06
CA ALA A 399 -0.91 -1.10 -21.67
C ALA A 399 -1.81 -0.11 -22.43
N ARG A 400 -2.81 -0.62 -23.15
CA ARG A 400 -3.80 0.19 -23.85
C ARG A 400 -4.64 1.04 -22.88
N THR A 401 -4.96 0.47 -21.72
CA THR A 401 -5.98 0.98 -20.81
C THR A 401 -5.42 1.87 -19.71
N VAL A 402 -4.32 1.49 -19.10
CA VAL A 402 -3.84 2.08 -17.84
C VAL A 402 -2.92 3.27 -18.14
N LYS A 403 -3.54 4.38 -18.56
CA LYS A 403 -2.84 5.61 -18.99
C LYS A 403 -2.50 6.54 -17.84
N SER A 404 -3.36 6.61 -16.83
CA SER A 404 -3.26 7.48 -15.63
C SER A 404 -1.98 7.35 -14.79
N ILE A 405 -1.23 6.25 -14.96
CA ILE A 405 0.09 6.00 -14.36
C ILE A 405 1.13 5.64 -15.44
N GLY A 406 0.75 5.69 -16.72
CA GLY A 406 1.61 5.44 -17.87
C GLY A 406 2.12 4.01 -17.95
N LEU A 407 1.25 3.01 -18.14
CA LEU A 407 1.69 1.64 -18.45
C LEU A 407 1.75 1.36 -19.95
N SER A 408 1.56 2.37 -20.80
CA SER A 408 1.39 2.18 -22.24
C SER A 408 2.61 1.68 -22.99
N GLY A 409 3.80 1.71 -22.39
CA GLY A 409 4.98 1.05 -22.94
C GLY A 409 5.15 -0.43 -22.56
N TRP A 410 4.27 -1.01 -21.74
CA TRP A 410 4.41 -2.40 -21.28
C TRP A 410 3.84 -3.39 -22.30
N THR A 411 4.66 -3.80 -23.25
CA THR A 411 4.30 -4.89 -24.15
C THR A 411 4.87 -6.24 -23.67
N PRO A 412 4.22 -7.37 -23.97
CA PRO A 412 4.77 -8.70 -23.68
C PRO A 412 6.20 -8.85 -24.20
N GLU A 413 6.46 -8.39 -25.42
CA GLU A 413 7.77 -8.52 -26.08
C GLU A 413 8.84 -7.75 -25.32
N ARG A 414 8.57 -6.50 -24.92
CA ARG A 414 9.55 -5.69 -24.17
C ARG A 414 9.85 -6.32 -22.81
N LEU A 415 8.82 -6.77 -22.10
CA LEU A 415 9.00 -7.36 -20.77
C LEU A 415 9.76 -8.70 -20.82
N ARG A 416 9.48 -9.57 -21.80
CA ARG A 416 10.26 -10.79 -22.04
C ARG A 416 11.70 -10.46 -22.45
N LYS A 417 11.90 -9.49 -23.35
CA LYS A 417 13.23 -9.04 -23.76
C LYS A 417 14.07 -8.54 -22.57
N HIS A 418 13.46 -7.85 -21.61
CA HIS A 418 14.12 -7.44 -20.37
C HIS A 418 14.45 -8.64 -19.46
N GLN A 419 13.57 -9.64 -19.38
CA GLN A 419 13.81 -10.87 -18.63
C GLN A 419 15.00 -11.66 -19.20
N GLU A 420 15.04 -11.84 -20.52
CA GLU A 420 16.11 -12.53 -21.25
C GLU A 420 17.47 -11.79 -21.10
N ASN A 421 17.44 -10.46 -20.97
CA ASN A 421 18.62 -9.60 -20.94
C ASN A 421 18.89 -8.90 -19.60
N TRP A 422 18.42 -9.46 -18.49
CA TRP A 422 18.69 -8.96 -17.13
C TRP A 422 20.17 -8.61 -16.86
N HIS A 423 21.11 -9.41 -17.37
CA HIS A 423 22.56 -9.22 -17.27
C HIS A 423 23.10 -7.97 -18.01
N MET A 424 22.28 -7.34 -18.84
CA MET A 424 22.59 -6.10 -19.55
C MET A 424 22.15 -4.83 -18.82
N PHE A 425 21.49 -4.95 -17.67
CA PHE A 425 21.11 -3.80 -16.88
C PHE A 425 22.07 -3.59 -15.70
N ASP A 426 22.42 -2.34 -15.46
CA ASP A 426 23.19 -1.98 -14.27
C ASP A 426 22.27 -2.02 -13.03
N PRO A 427 22.60 -2.78 -11.98
CA PRO A 427 21.71 -2.98 -10.83
C PRO A 427 21.57 -1.74 -9.94
N LEU A 428 22.48 -0.76 -10.07
CA LEU A 428 22.51 0.45 -9.25
C LEU A 428 21.72 1.60 -9.88
N THR A 429 21.72 1.69 -11.21
CA THR A 429 21.06 2.76 -11.98
C THR A 429 19.86 2.27 -12.78
N LEU A 430 19.67 0.96 -12.90
CA LEU A 430 18.73 0.26 -13.80
C LEU A 430 18.96 0.50 -15.29
N LYS A 431 19.98 1.26 -15.71
CA LYS A 431 20.21 1.58 -17.12
C LYS A 431 20.65 0.35 -17.89
N GLY A 432 20.04 0.12 -19.05
CA GLY A 432 20.45 -0.91 -19.98
C GLY A 432 21.69 -0.51 -20.78
N ARG A 433 22.46 -1.52 -21.20
CA ARG A 433 23.59 -1.41 -22.13
C ARG A 433 23.38 -2.34 -23.33
N GLY A 434 24.18 -2.18 -24.37
CA GLY A 434 24.08 -3.04 -25.56
C GLY A 434 22.70 -2.91 -26.21
N GLU A 435 22.02 -4.03 -26.42
CA GLU A 435 20.66 -4.04 -27.00
C GLU A 435 19.56 -3.48 -26.09
N MET A 436 19.85 -3.31 -24.79
CA MET A 436 18.95 -2.67 -23.81
C MET A 436 19.27 -1.17 -23.64
N ALA A 437 20.20 -0.63 -24.42
CA ALA A 437 20.59 0.77 -24.33
C ALA A 437 19.39 1.69 -24.58
N GLY A 438 19.22 2.67 -23.68
CA GLY A 438 18.08 3.59 -23.73
C GLY A 438 16.84 3.09 -22.99
N GLU A 439 16.91 2.00 -22.23
CA GLU A 439 15.80 1.53 -21.37
C GLU A 439 16.24 1.39 -19.91
N TYR A 440 15.29 1.49 -18.98
CA TYR A 440 15.50 1.11 -17.58
C TYR A 440 14.89 -0.27 -17.30
N TYR A 441 15.57 -1.09 -16.49
CA TYR A 441 15.10 -2.44 -16.15
C TYR A 441 13.67 -2.44 -15.60
N GLY A 442 12.85 -3.31 -16.17
CA GLY A 442 11.43 -3.44 -15.86
C GLY A 442 10.57 -2.20 -16.12
N LEU A 443 11.00 -1.24 -16.95
CA LEU A 443 10.17 -0.11 -17.40
C LEU A 443 9.38 0.59 -16.26
N PRO A 444 10.04 1.07 -15.19
CA PRO A 444 9.35 1.55 -14.00
C PRO A 444 8.32 2.61 -14.35
N TRP A 445 7.06 2.45 -13.94
CA TRP A 445 6.04 3.40 -14.40
C TRP A 445 6.19 4.77 -13.73
N PRO A 446 5.98 5.89 -14.46
CA PRO A 446 5.47 5.95 -15.83
C PRO A 446 6.43 5.50 -16.94
N CYS A 447 5.88 4.73 -17.87
CA CYS A 447 6.40 4.37 -19.18
C CYS A 447 5.34 4.77 -20.23
N TRP A 448 5.43 6.01 -20.71
CA TRP A 448 4.32 6.67 -21.42
C TRP A 448 3.91 6.06 -22.76
N ASP A 449 4.85 5.41 -23.44
CA ASP A 449 4.65 4.71 -24.70
C ASP A 449 5.81 3.73 -24.92
N GLU A 450 5.78 3.01 -26.04
CA GLU A 450 6.80 2.01 -26.41
C GLU A 450 8.20 2.60 -26.62
N LYS A 451 8.34 3.92 -26.77
CA LYS A 451 9.63 4.60 -26.95
C LYS A 451 10.17 5.18 -25.64
N HIS A 452 9.36 5.20 -24.59
CA HIS A 452 9.76 5.73 -23.29
C HIS A 452 10.58 4.69 -22.50
N PRO A 453 11.69 5.09 -21.86
CA PRO A 453 12.60 4.17 -21.16
C PRO A 453 12.05 3.61 -19.84
N GLY A 454 11.02 4.27 -19.29
CA GLY A 454 10.58 4.11 -17.91
C GLY A 454 11.18 5.19 -17.00
N SER A 455 10.69 5.26 -15.76
CA SER A 455 10.91 6.36 -14.84
C SER A 455 11.35 5.85 -13.45
N PRO A 456 12.64 5.54 -13.26
CA PRO A 456 13.12 4.91 -12.03
C PRO A 456 12.96 5.80 -10.80
N ILE A 457 13.07 7.13 -10.96
CA ILE A 457 12.91 8.11 -9.89
C ILE A 457 11.73 9.02 -10.22
N LEU A 458 10.69 9.01 -9.39
CA LEU A 458 9.53 9.88 -9.57
C LEU A 458 9.91 11.33 -9.27
N TYR A 459 9.35 12.23 -10.08
CA TYR A 459 9.41 13.68 -9.91
C TYR A 459 10.81 14.28 -10.08
N ASP A 460 11.75 13.52 -10.64
CA ASP A 460 13.09 13.98 -10.98
C ASP A 460 13.03 15.00 -12.11
N ALA A 461 13.07 16.28 -11.74
CA ALA A 461 13.06 17.40 -12.67
C ALA A 461 14.44 17.67 -13.28
N SER A 462 15.49 16.94 -12.90
CA SER A 462 16.85 17.13 -13.43
C SER A 462 17.07 16.42 -14.78
N LYS A 463 16.08 15.65 -15.26
CA LYS A 463 16.16 14.88 -16.50
C LYS A 463 15.09 15.30 -17.49
N PRO A 464 15.35 15.14 -18.80
CA PRO A 464 14.30 15.25 -19.81
C PRO A 464 13.18 14.23 -19.58
N VAL A 465 11.95 14.59 -19.94
CA VAL A 465 10.80 13.67 -19.88
C VAL A 465 11.06 12.40 -20.68
N ASN A 466 11.72 12.53 -21.84
CA ASN A 466 12.01 11.40 -22.72
C ASN A 466 13.08 10.45 -22.16
N GLU A 467 13.74 10.82 -21.06
CA GLU A 467 14.74 10.01 -20.35
C GLU A 467 14.24 9.56 -18.95
N GLY A 468 12.93 9.68 -18.71
CA GLY A 468 12.28 9.30 -17.45
C GLY A 468 12.20 10.42 -16.40
N GLY A 469 12.51 11.67 -16.77
CA GLY A 469 12.30 12.84 -15.91
C GLY A 469 10.83 13.26 -15.82
N MET A 470 10.46 13.94 -14.74
CA MET A 470 9.10 14.49 -14.60
C MET A 470 8.96 15.52 -13.46
N GLY A 471 7.94 16.35 -13.52
CA GLY A 471 7.50 17.25 -12.44
C GLY A 471 6.45 16.61 -11.53
N PHE A 472 5.96 17.32 -10.51
CA PHE A 472 4.83 16.80 -9.72
C PHE A 472 3.52 16.88 -10.51
N ARG A 473 2.60 15.95 -10.23
CA ARG A 473 1.34 15.82 -10.96
C ARG A 473 0.35 16.95 -10.64
N ASN A 474 -0.25 17.56 -11.67
CA ASN A 474 -1.41 18.43 -11.50
C ASN A 474 -2.69 17.59 -11.43
N ARG A 475 -3.08 17.20 -10.21
CA ARG A 475 -4.34 16.44 -9.97
C ARG A 475 -5.47 17.31 -9.40
N PHE A 476 -5.14 18.42 -8.76
CA PHE A 476 -6.05 19.14 -7.87
C PHE A 476 -6.39 20.55 -8.37
N GLY A 477 -6.32 20.74 -9.70
CA GLY A 477 -6.54 22.03 -10.34
C GLY A 477 -5.26 22.87 -10.43
N VAL A 478 -5.40 24.03 -11.07
CA VAL A 478 -4.31 24.99 -11.27
C VAL A 478 -4.25 26.05 -10.17
N GLU A 479 -5.27 26.15 -9.34
CA GLU A 479 -5.40 27.16 -8.29
C GLU A 479 -6.19 26.60 -7.10
N HIS A 480 -5.87 27.03 -5.88
CA HIS A 480 -6.70 26.82 -4.70
C HIS A 480 -6.64 28.03 -3.77
N ASN A 481 -7.80 28.57 -3.39
CA ASN A 481 -7.94 29.78 -2.56
C ASN A 481 -7.16 31.00 -3.09
N GLY A 482 -7.10 31.21 -4.41
CA GLY A 482 -6.33 32.30 -5.02
C GLY A 482 -4.85 31.99 -5.27
N ASP A 483 -4.34 30.87 -4.74
CA ASP A 483 -2.94 30.49 -4.92
C ASP A 483 -2.75 29.56 -6.12
N ASN A 484 -1.81 29.90 -7.01
CA ASN A 484 -1.38 29.06 -8.11
C ASN A 484 -0.83 27.70 -7.62
N LEU A 485 -1.28 26.58 -8.14
CA LEU A 485 -0.76 25.24 -7.80
C LEU A 485 0.30 24.72 -8.77
N LEU A 486 0.58 25.46 -9.85
CA LEU A 486 1.60 25.10 -10.83
C LEU A 486 3.01 25.37 -10.28
N ALA A 487 3.98 24.60 -10.75
CA ALA A 487 5.38 24.81 -10.42
C ALA A 487 5.88 26.16 -10.96
N ASP A 488 6.89 26.71 -10.30
CA ASP A 488 7.56 27.94 -10.72
C ASP A 488 8.36 27.77 -12.03
N GLU A 489 8.69 28.88 -12.72
CA GLU A 489 9.51 28.87 -13.94
C GLU A 489 10.88 28.21 -13.76
N THR A 490 11.47 28.30 -12.57
CA THR A 490 12.72 27.62 -12.21
C THR A 490 12.63 26.09 -12.25
N VAL A 491 11.43 25.53 -12.22
CA VAL A 491 11.16 24.08 -12.28
C VAL A 491 10.83 23.65 -13.71
N THR A 492 11.58 24.17 -14.68
CA THR A 492 11.53 23.76 -16.08
C THR A 492 12.43 22.54 -16.30
N LEU A 493 11.88 21.45 -16.82
CA LEU A 493 12.68 20.25 -17.10
C LEU A 493 13.63 20.45 -18.28
N PRO A 494 14.80 19.78 -18.31
CA PRO A 494 15.67 19.79 -19.48
C PRO A 494 14.93 19.36 -20.76
N GLY A 495 15.07 20.15 -21.83
CA GLY A 495 14.39 19.91 -23.11
C GLY A 495 12.90 20.25 -23.13
N GLN A 496 12.32 20.73 -22.02
CA GLN A 496 10.96 21.23 -21.97
C GLN A 496 10.86 22.56 -22.75
N LYS A 497 9.92 22.65 -23.70
CA LYS A 497 9.72 23.85 -24.54
C LYS A 497 8.85 24.93 -23.91
N ILE A 498 8.15 24.58 -22.82
CA ILE A 498 7.33 25.50 -22.01
C ILE A 498 8.12 25.85 -20.75
N LYS A 499 8.08 27.10 -20.30
CA LYS A 499 8.69 27.47 -19.01
C LYS A 499 7.77 27.12 -17.84
N GLY A 500 8.35 26.55 -16.79
CA GLY A 500 7.72 26.32 -15.50
C GLY A 500 6.65 25.24 -15.45
N GLY A 501 5.70 25.45 -14.57
CA GLY A 501 4.54 24.60 -14.37
C GLY A 501 3.45 24.81 -15.42
N TYR A 502 2.71 23.75 -15.71
CA TYR A 502 1.62 23.73 -16.69
C TYR A 502 0.53 22.76 -16.23
N PRO A 503 -0.73 22.99 -16.65
CA PRO A 503 -1.82 22.07 -16.31
C PRO A 503 -1.61 20.70 -16.96
N GLN A 504 -2.36 19.70 -16.48
CA GLN A 504 -2.50 18.47 -17.25
C GLN A 504 -3.02 18.76 -18.66
N ILE A 505 -2.54 18.00 -19.63
CA ILE A 505 -2.85 18.17 -21.05
C ILE A 505 -4.17 17.49 -21.37
N THR A 506 -5.06 18.26 -21.98
CA THR A 506 -6.38 17.82 -22.42
C THR A 506 -6.59 18.22 -23.87
N LYS A 507 -7.54 17.57 -24.53
CA LYS A 507 -7.96 17.98 -25.88
C LYS A 507 -8.36 19.44 -25.95
N ALA A 508 -8.97 19.96 -24.89
CA ALA A 508 -9.45 21.34 -24.81
C ALA A 508 -8.33 22.38 -24.61
N ASN A 509 -7.17 22.01 -24.05
CA ASN A 509 -6.13 22.98 -23.71
C ASN A 509 -4.80 22.80 -24.46
N ILE A 510 -4.59 21.67 -25.16
CA ILE A 510 -3.28 21.32 -25.72
C ILE A 510 -2.74 22.38 -26.70
N GLU A 511 -3.56 22.91 -27.61
CA GLU A 511 -3.16 23.96 -28.56
C GLU A 511 -2.67 25.22 -27.82
N LYS A 512 -3.39 25.62 -26.77
CA LYS A 512 -3.04 26.78 -25.93
C LYS A 512 -1.79 26.54 -25.10
N VAL A 513 -1.66 25.39 -24.47
CA VAL A 513 -0.54 25.08 -23.57
C VAL A 513 0.74 24.89 -24.35
N LEU A 514 0.70 24.17 -25.47
CA LEU A 514 1.88 23.85 -26.28
C LEU A 514 2.18 24.89 -27.37
N GLY A 515 1.25 25.79 -27.69
CA GLY A 515 1.41 26.75 -28.80
C GLY A 515 1.42 26.05 -30.17
N ILE A 516 0.57 25.03 -30.34
CA ILE A 516 0.43 24.25 -31.59
C ILE A 516 -0.94 24.45 -32.22
N THR A 517 -1.05 24.06 -33.49
CA THR A 517 -2.33 23.92 -34.19
C THR A 517 -2.52 22.46 -34.56
N LEU A 518 -3.59 21.85 -34.07
CA LEU A 518 -3.98 20.49 -34.43
C LEU A 518 -4.87 20.53 -35.68
N SER A 519 -4.69 19.55 -36.55
CA SER A 519 -5.62 19.29 -37.64
C SER A 519 -6.99 18.84 -37.11
N GLU A 520 -8.04 19.02 -37.93
CA GLU A 520 -9.39 18.55 -37.58
C GLU A 520 -9.45 17.02 -37.43
N GLU A 521 -8.63 16.29 -38.19
CA GLU A 521 -8.50 14.83 -38.03
C GLU A 521 -7.89 14.46 -36.67
N GLU A 522 -6.80 15.12 -36.25
CA GLU A 522 -6.22 14.88 -34.94
C GLU A 522 -7.22 15.19 -33.82
N LYS A 523 -7.91 16.33 -33.92
CA LYS A 523 -8.96 16.70 -32.96
C LYS A 523 -10.07 15.65 -32.92
N ALA A 524 -10.49 15.10 -34.05
CA ALA A 524 -11.55 14.09 -34.07
C ALA A 524 -11.16 12.81 -33.31
N GLN A 525 -9.90 12.36 -33.43
CA GLN A 525 -9.44 11.09 -32.84
C GLN A 525 -9.11 11.18 -31.34
N MET A 526 -8.80 12.38 -30.84
CA MET A 526 -8.34 12.56 -29.45
C MET A 526 -9.45 12.32 -28.41
N GLY A 527 -9.05 11.62 -27.34
CA GLY A 527 -9.83 11.55 -26.10
C GLY A 527 -9.81 12.85 -25.29
N SER A 528 -10.62 12.92 -24.24
CA SER A 528 -10.84 14.15 -23.47
C SER A 528 -9.59 14.64 -22.71
N SER A 529 -8.75 13.73 -22.22
CA SER A 529 -7.55 14.02 -21.46
C SER A 529 -6.43 13.03 -21.78
N TRP A 530 -5.19 13.36 -21.41
CA TRP A 530 -4.04 12.44 -21.51
C TRP A 530 -4.31 11.05 -20.91
N ALA A 531 -5.11 10.96 -19.84
CA ALA A 531 -5.45 9.72 -19.16
C ALA A 531 -6.62 8.96 -19.83
N MET A 532 -7.28 9.56 -20.82
CA MET A 532 -8.43 8.97 -21.53
C MET A 532 -8.29 9.05 -23.05
N ASP A 533 -7.06 9.24 -23.55
CA ASP A 533 -6.76 9.40 -24.97
C ASP A 533 -6.19 8.11 -25.57
N PHE A 534 -7.00 7.38 -26.33
CA PHE A 534 -6.56 6.19 -27.04
C PHE A 534 -5.68 6.51 -28.25
N SER A 535 -5.87 7.67 -28.89
CA SER A 535 -5.17 8.03 -30.13
C SER A 535 -3.65 8.13 -30.00
N GLY A 536 -3.15 8.43 -28.79
CA GLY A 536 -1.74 8.69 -28.54
C GLY A 536 -1.26 10.05 -29.04
N ILE A 537 -2.15 10.88 -29.61
CA ILE A 537 -1.82 12.20 -30.13
C ILE A 537 -1.38 13.13 -29.00
N ILE A 538 -2.08 13.12 -27.85
CA ILE A 538 -1.64 13.91 -26.70
C ILE A 538 -0.23 13.51 -26.28
N GLN A 539 0.03 12.21 -26.19
CA GLN A 539 1.32 11.68 -25.77
C GLN A 539 2.44 11.99 -26.78
N LYS A 540 2.15 11.93 -28.08
CA LYS A 540 3.06 12.35 -29.16
C LYS A 540 3.55 13.78 -28.94
N TYR A 541 2.63 14.73 -28.81
CA TYR A 541 3.00 16.14 -28.61
C TYR A 541 3.66 16.38 -27.26
N CYS A 542 3.26 15.67 -26.20
CA CYS A 542 3.95 15.74 -24.91
C CYS A 542 5.44 15.40 -25.04
N ARG A 543 5.77 14.33 -25.77
CA ARG A 543 7.15 13.90 -26.04
C ARG A 543 7.94 14.92 -26.88
N GLU A 544 7.31 15.49 -27.91
CA GLU A 544 7.93 16.50 -28.78
C GLU A 544 8.22 17.83 -28.06
N TYR A 545 7.45 18.14 -27.01
CA TYR A 545 7.58 19.35 -26.21
C TYR A 545 8.31 19.13 -24.88
N GLY A 546 8.72 17.89 -24.59
CA GLY A 546 9.42 17.55 -23.35
C GLY A 546 8.58 17.78 -22.10
N VAL A 547 7.26 17.56 -22.19
CA VAL A 547 6.31 17.73 -21.07
C VAL A 547 5.63 16.43 -20.68
N CYS A 548 5.17 16.34 -19.43
CA CYS A 548 4.34 15.22 -18.95
C CYS A 548 2.86 15.49 -19.22
N GLY A 549 2.12 14.50 -19.73
CA GLY A 549 0.67 14.64 -19.96
C GLY A 549 -0.12 15.04 -18.71
N TYR A 550 0.35 14.68 -17.52
CA TYR A 550 -0.31 15.03 -16.26
C TYR A 550 0.01 16.42 -15.70
N GLY A 551 0.82 17.23 -16.40
CA GLY A 551 1.22 18.57 -15.98
C GLY A 551 2.51 18.63 -15.16
N ASN A 552 2.83 19.83 -14.68
CA ASN A 552 3.93 20.10 -13.75
C ASN A 552 3.45 21.08 -12.67
N ALA A 553 3.29 20.58 -11.45
CA ALA A 553 2.67 21.26 -10.32
C ALA A 553 3.58 21.32 -9.08
N ARG A 554 3.07 21.92 -8.01
CA ARG A 554 3.68 21.91 -6.68
C ARG A 554 3.13 20.75 -5.85
N ALA A 555 3.97 20.11 -5.06
CA ALA A 555 3.55 19.10 -4.09
C ALA A 555 2.76 19.77 -2.95
N ARG A 556 1.49 19.39 -2.79
CA ARG A 556 0.69 19.86 -1.66
C ARG A 556 1.13 19.18 -0.37
N THR A 557 1.29 19.97 0.69
CA THR A 557 1.53 19.45 2.05
C THR A 557 0.24 19.20 2.83
N ILE A 558 -0.87 19.76 2.34
CA ILE A 558 -2.22 19.58 2.90
C ILE A 558 -3.12 18.74 1.99
N VAL A 559 -4.14 18.13 2.57
CA VAL A 559 -5.21 17.40 1.87
C VAL A 559 -6.53 17.93 2.40
N TRP A 560 -7.06 18.96 1.75
CA TRP A 560 -8.27 19.66 2.22
C TRP A 560 -9.54 18.81 2.15
N GLU A 561 -9.50 17.64 1.49
CA GLU A 561 -10.59 16.67 1.49
C GLU A 561 -10.59 15.74 2.73
N PHE A 562 -9.52 15.72 3.52
CA PHE A 562 -9.42 14.85 4.69
C PHE A 562 -9.96 15.55 5.96
N PRO A 563 -10.46 14.78 6.95
CA PRO A 563 -10.89 15.33 8.23
C PRO A 563 -9.82 16.20 8.90
N ASP A 564 -8.55 15.79 8.78
CA ASP A 564 -7.39 16.57 9.17
C ASP A 564 -6.60 17.04 7.92
N PRO A 565 -6.79 18.31 7.50
CA PRO A 565 -6.11 18.84 6.32
C PRO A 565 -4.60 18.90 6.44
N VAL A 566 -4.06 19.13 7.64
CA VAL A 566 -2.64 18.89 7.99
C VAL A 566 -2.58 17.57 8.76
N PRO A 567 -1.48 16.79 8.73
CA PRO A 567 -1.35 15.66 9.65
C PRO A 567 -1.45 16.17 11.09
N VAL A 568 -2.30 15.56 11.91
CA VAL A 568 -2.45 15.89 13.34
C VAL A 568 -2.20 14.62 14.14
N HIS A 569 -1.45 14.73 15.23
CA HIS A 569 -1.28 13.60 16.15
C HIS A 569 -2.59 13.31 16.87
N ARG A 570 -2.97 12.03 16.89
CA ARG A 570 -4.09 11.51 17.67
C ARG A 570 -3.62 10.22 18.31
N GLU A 571 -3.99 10.01 19.57
CA GLU A 571 -3.65 8.78 20.27
C GLU A 571 -4.31 7.56 19.60
N PRO A 572 -3.69 6.36 19.68
CA PRO A 572 -4.34 5.10 19.32
C PRO A 572 -5.71 4.94 19.96
N ILE A 573 -6.58 4.13 19.36
CA ILE A 573 -7.94 3.90 19.89
C ILE A 573 -7.87 3.32 21.30
N HIS A 574 -6.94 2.41 21.54
CA HIS A 574 -6.61 1.95 22.88
C HIS A 574 -5.17 2.34 23.20
N SER A 575 -5.00 3.40 24.00
CA SER A 575 -3.70 3.96 24.37
C SER A 575 -3.35 3.74 25.84
N PRO A 576 -2.07 3.47 26.19
CA PRO A 576 -1.63 3.39 27.58
C PRO A 576 -1.57 4.75 28.30
N ARG A 577 -1.82 5.86 27.59
CA ARG A 577 -1.70 7.24 28.10
C ARG A 577 -3.04 7.95 28.06
N TRP A 578 -3.88 7.67 29.05
CA TRP A 578 -5.21 8.30 29.16
C TRP A 578 -5.15 9.83 29.21
N ASP A 579 -4.11 10.40 29.84
CA ASP A 579 -3.85 11.84 29.84
C ASP A 579 -3.65 12.40 28.43
N LEU A 580 -2.95 11.66 27.56
CA LEU A 580 -2.74 12.03 26.18
C LEU A 580 -3.98 11.79 25.32
N VAL A 581 -4.83 10.80 25.65
CA VAL A 581 -6.12 10.61 24.98
C VAL A 581 -7.00 11.85 25.13
N GLN A 582 -7.00 12.49 26.31
CA GLN A 582 -7.75 13.73 26.53
C GLN A 582 -7.17 14.91 25.74
N LYS A 583 -5.83 14.97 25.59
CA LYS A 583 -5.12 16.06 24.90
C LYS A 583 -5.16 15.91 23.37
N TYR A 584 -5.07 14.68 22.87
CA TYR A 584 -4.97 14.33 21.46
C TYR A 584 -6.00 13.24 21.08
N PRO A 585 -7.30 13.56 21.17
CA PRO A 585 -8.34 12.57 20.95
C PRO A 585 -8.41 12.09 19.49
N ALA A 586 -8.99 10.91 19.29
CA ALA A 586 -9.35 10.37 17.99
C ALA A 586 -10.38 11.26 17.26
N LEU A 587 -10.60 10.97 15.99
CA LEU A 587 -11.60 11.67 15.18
C LEU A 587 -13.03 11.37 15.64
N PRO A 588 -14.02 12.17 15.22
CA PRO A 588 -15.43 11.80 15.35
C PRO A 588 -15.74 10.46 14.66
N ASP A 589 -16.77 9.78 15.17
CA ASP A 589 -17.31 8.58 14.55
C ASP A 589 -17.80 8.85 13.11
N GLN A 590 -17.71 7.83 12.25
CA GLN A 590 -18.16 7.91 10.87
C GLN A 590 -19.34 6.97 10.63
N ASP A 591 -20.47 7.55 10.26
CA ASP A 591 -21.72 6.83 9.97
C ASP A 591 -21.66 5.94 8.72
N ASN A 592 -20.79 6.29 7.78
CA ASN A 592 -20.59 5.56 6.54
C ASN A 592 -19.15 5.70 6.07
N ASN A 593 -18.35 4.68 6.38
CA ASN A 593 -17.00 4.49 5.86
C ASN A 593 -16.95 3.11 5.20
N PHE A 594 -16.71 3.03 3.89
CA PHE A 594 -16.85 1.80 3.09
C PHE A 594 -18.13 1.00 3.43
N ARG A 595 -19.28 1.68 3.40
CA ARG A 595 -20.62 1.10 3.68
C ARG A 595 -20.88 0.69 5.13
N VAL A 596 -20.03 1.02 6.09
CA VAL A 596 -20.24 0.63 7.49
C VAL A 596 -20.02 1.78 8.46
N ALA A 597 -20.73 1.77 9.58
CA ALA A 597 -20.41 2.64 10.70
C ALA A 597 -19.05 2.26 11.30
N THR A 598 -18.25 3.27 11.66
CA THR A 598 -16.92 3.07 12.25
C THR A 598 -16.74 4.00 13.44
N ARG A 599 -16.46 3.42 14.60
CA ARG A 599 -16.23 4.12 15.85
C ARG A 599 -14.79 4.63 15.93
N PHE A 600 -14.62 5.80 16.51
CA PHE A 600 -13.32 6.41 16.78
C PHE A 600 -13.32 6.94 18.20
N ILE A 601 -13.67 8.22 18.40
CA ILE A 601 -13.68 8.84 19.73
C ILE A 601 -14.64 8.14 20.69
N SER A 602 -15.80 7.64 20.23
CA SER A 602 -16.75 6.95 21.11
C SER A 602 -16.18 5.66 21.72
N GLU A 603 -15.35 4.95 20.97
CA GLU A 603 -14.63 3.76 21.43
C GLU A 603 -13.45 4.14 22.32
N GLN A 604 -12.66 5.11 21.88
CA GLN A 604 -11.45 5.56 22.58
C GLN A 604 -11.79 6.09 23.98
N THR A 605 -12.84 6.91 24.10
CA THR A 605 -13.21 7.57 25.38
C THR A 605 -14.25 6.80 26.19
N LYS A 606 -14.65 5.59 25.76
CA LYS A 606 -15.64 4.77 26.47
C LYS A 606 -15.25 4.53 27.92
N GLN A 607 -13.97 4.26 28.17
CA GLN A 607 -13.37 4.13 29.48
C GLN A 607 -11.84 4.26 29.39
N ASP A 608 -11.18 4.40 30.53
CA ASP A 608 -9.71 4.29 30.60
C ASP A 608 -9.28 2.82 30.48
N TRP A 609 -9.12 2.38 29.24
CA TRP A 609 -8.72 1.01 28.88
C TRP A 609 -7.38 0.58 29.50
N SER A 610 -6.48 1.53 29.80
CA SER A 610 -5.16 1.24 30.36
C SER A 610 -5.20 0.67 31.77
N LYS A 611 -6.29 0.91 32.52
CA LYS A 611 -6.49 0.37 33.88
C LYS A 611 -6.73 -1.14 33.87
N GLU A 612 -7.41 -1.65 32.85
CA GLU A 612 -7.71 -3.08 32.70
C GLU A 612 -6.67 -3.81 31.84
N PHE A 613 -6.15 -3.11 30.82
CA PHE A 613 -5.18 -3.63 29.85
C PHE A 613 -3.91 -2.77 29.87
N PRO A 614 -3.01 -2.95 30.86
CA PRO A 614 -1.88 -2.04 31.08
C PRO A 614 -0.69 -2.28 30.15
N THR A 615 -0.68 -3.38 29.39
CA THR A 615 0.47 -3.77 28.56
C THR A 615 0.23 -3.38 27.12
N VAL A 616 1.20 -2.71 26.48
CA VAL A 616 1.13 -2.41 25.05
C VAL A 616 1.39 -3.67 24.23
N MET A 617 0.61 -3.86 23.17
CA MET A 617 0.78 -4.95 22.21
C MET A 617 1.09 -4.41 20.83
N THR A 618 2.08 -5.02 20.16
CA THR A 618 2.38 -4.78 18.75
C THR A 618 2.58 -6.10 18.01
N SER A 619 2.21 -6.14 16.73
CA SER A 619 2.50 -7.27 15.86
C SER A 619 3.93 -7.21 15.31
N MET A 620 4.45 -8.36 14.86
CA MET A 620 5.69 -8.45 14.09
C MET A 620 5.59 -9.51 12.98
N ARG A 621 6.62 -9.57 12.14
CA ARG A 621 6.81 -10.63 11.15
C ARG A 621 7.92 -11.58 11.57
N LEU A 622 7.97 -12.73 10.92
CA LEU A 622 9.09 -13.67 10.95
C LEU A 622 9.75 -13.76 9.58
N VAL A 623 11.01 -14.17 9.54
CA VAL A 623 11.76 -14.29 8.28
C VAL A 623 11.25 -15.45 7.43
N ASN A 624 10.88 -16.54 8.10
CA ASN A 624 10.50 -17.82 7.51
C ASN A 624 9.01 -17.98 7.21
N LEU A 625 8.15 -17.05 7.66
CA LEU A 625 6.70 -17.11 7.44
C LEU A 625 6.23 -15.79 6.81
N SER A 626 5.46 -15.87 5.72
CA SER A 626 4.91 -14.70 5.02
C SER A 626 3.38 -14.71 5.07
N GLY A 627 2.73 -13.55 4.88
CA GLY A 627 1.26 -13.46 4.90
C GLY A 627 0.63 -14.08 6.15
N ALA A 628 -0.43 -14.89 5.98
CA ALA A 628 -1.04 -15.67 7.06
C ALA A 628 -0.21 -16.92 7.48
N GLY A 629 0.92 -17.17 6.82
CA GLY A 629 1.78 -18.34 7.03
C GLY A 629 1.23 -19.63 6.41
N MET A 630 0.23 -19.54 5.54
CA MET A 630 -0.47 -20.69 4.95
C MET A 630 0.49 -21.61 4.18
N LEU A 631 1.31 -21.03 3.28
CA LEU A 631 2.30 -21.75 2.50
C LEU A 631 3.39 -22.33 3.40
N GLU A 632 4.05 -21.47 4.18
CA GLU A 632 5.29 -21.83 4.84
C GLU A 632 5.10 -22.81 6.01
N ARG A 633 3.93 -22.81 6.66
CA ARG A 633 3.60 -23.80 7.69
C ARG A 633 3.37 -25.21 7.13
N THR A 634 3.17 -25.36 5.82
CA THR A 634 3.16 -26.68 5.16
C THR A 634 4.55 -27.15 4.75
N SER A 635 5.59 -26.32 4.92
CA SER A 635 6.98 -26.74 4.75
C SER A 635 7.55 -27.26 6.07
N LYS A 636 7.98 -28.52 6.08
CA LYS A 636 8.66 -29.17 7.22
C LYS A 636 9.86 -28.36 7.72
N TYR A 637 10.64 -27.80 6.79
CA TYR A 637 11.89 -27.10 7.12
C TYR A 637 11.66 -25.67 7.60
N LEU A 638 10.68 -24.95 7.04
CA LEU A 638 10.36 -23.60 7.51
C LEU A 638 9.64 -23.63 8.85
N SER A 639 8.78 -24.64 9.06
CA SER A 639 8.07 -24.87 10.31
C SER A 639 9.02 -25.25 11.46
N SER A 640 10.08 -26.04 11.20
CA SER A 640 11.03 -26.41 12.25
C SER A 640 11.84 -25.23 12.79
N ILE A 641 11.97 -24.12 12.04
CA ILE A 641 12.61 -22.88 12.50
C ILE A 641 11.73 -22.15 13.52
N THR A 642 10.40 -22.24 13.39
CA THR A 642 9.45 -21.63 14.34
C THR A 642 8.27 -22.59 14.56
N PRO A 643 8.45 -23.59 15.44
CA PRO A 643 7.52 -24.72 15.53
C PRO A 643 6.21 -24.39 16.25
N GLU A 644 6.17 -23.28 17.00
CA GLU A 644 5.02 -22.89 17.81
C GLU A 644 4.86 -21.37 17.86
N MET A 645 3.61 -20.93 18.08
CA MET A 645 3.27 -19.52 18.26
C MET A 645 3.77 -19.00 19.62
N PHE A 646 4.33 -17.80 19.62
CA PHE A 646 4.95 -17.20 20.81
C PHE A 646 4.73 -15.69 20.88
N ALA A 647 5.00 -15.09 22.03
CA ALA A 647 5.13 -13.65 22.18
C ALA A 647 6.40 -13.29 22.95
N ASN A 648 7.13 -12.32 22.43
CA ASN A 648 8.29 -11.72 23.10
C ASN A 648 7.79 -10.87 24.27
N ILE A 649 8.32 -11.15 25.47
CA ILE A 649 7.99 -10.46 26.71
C ILE A 649 9.28 -10.10 27.47
N HIS A 650 9.34 -8.91 28.05
CA HIS A 650 10.47 -8.53 28.88
C HIS A 650 10.47 -9.34 30.20
N PRO A 651 11.62 -9.84 30.70
CA PRO A 651 11.67 -10.61 31.95
C PRO A 651 11.01 -9.93 33.16
N ASP A 652 11.22 -8.61 33.34
CA ASP A 652 10.60 -7.85 34.44
C ASP A 652 9.07 -7.83 34.36
N LEU A 653 8.52 -7.72 33.14
CA LEU A 653 7.07 -7.79 32.93
C LEU A 653 6.56 -9.21 33.21
N ALA A 654 7.27 -10.24 32.70
CA ALA A 654 6.90 -11.62 32.92
C ALA A 654 6.90 -11.99 34.42
N SER A 655 7.92 -11.54 35.15
CA SER A 655 8.06 -11.76 36.59
C SER A 655 6.92 -11.15 37.40
N LYS A 656 6.42 -9.96 37.02
CA LYS A 656 5.25 -9.32 37.64
C LYS A 656 3.99 -10.20 37.60
N TYR A 657 3.86 -11.05 36.59
CA TYR A 657 2.72 -11.94 36.38
C TYR A 657 3.03 -13.43 36.62
N GLY A 658 4.22 -13.75 37.16
CA GLY A 658 4.62 -15.13 37.42
C GLY A 658 4.79 -16.01 36.16
N ILE A 659 5.00 -15.39 35.00
CA ILE A 659 5.17 -16.06 33.71
C ILE A 659 6.63 -16.45 33.56
N GLU A 660 6.90 -17.73 33.31
CA GLU A 660 8.25 -18.29 33.11
C GLU A 660 8.66 -18.25 31.64
N ASP A 661 9.97 -18.22 31.37
CA ASP A 661 10.48 -18.35 30.00
C ASP A 661 10.04 -19.69 29.40
N LYS A 662 9.51 -19.63 28.18
CA LYS A 662 8.89 -20.75 27.45
C LYS A 662 7.66 -21.34 28.15
N GLY A 663 7.15 -20.74 29.22
CA GLY A 663 5.84 -21.07 29.79
C GLY A 663 4.72 -20.70 28.84
N MET A 664 3.53 -21.26 29.05
CA MET A 664 2.32 -20.80 28.37
C MET A 664 1.77 -19.57 29.08
N MET A 665 1.24 -18.63 28.31
CA MET A 665 0.55 -17.46 28.83
C MET A 665 -0.71 -17.13 28.02
N TRP A 666 -1.70 -16.57 28.70
CA TRP A 666 -2.85 -15.95 28.10
C TRP A 666 -2.59 -14.48 27.82
N ILE A 667 -3.05 -14.02 26.67
CA ILE A 667 -3.10 -12.61 26.28
C ILE A 667 -4.56 -12.27 26.07
N HIS A 668 -5.07 -11.33 26.85
CA HIS A 668 -6.44 -10.84 26.78
C HIS A 668 -6.46 -9.46 26.14
N ALA A 669 -7.35 -9.25 25.17
CA ALA A 669 -7.56 -7.96 24.52
C ALA A 669 -8.82 -7.25 25.05
N PRO A 670 -8.92 -5.93 24.84
CA PRO A 670 -10.19 -5.24 24.89
C PRO A 670 -11.25 -5.96 24.06
N HIS A 671 -12.49 -5.97 24.54
CA HIS A 671 -13.62 -6.72 23.99
C HIS A 671 -13.61 -8.24 24.23
N GLY A 672 -12.74 -8.73 25.12
CA GLY A 672 -12.87 -10.06 25.71
C GLY A 672 -12.32 -11.22 24.88
N THR A 673 -11.69 -10.95 23.72
CA THR A 673 -10.96 -11.97 22.98
C THR A 673 -9.65 -12.30 23.68
N LYS A 674 -9.17 -13.53 23.48
CA LYS A 674 -7.90 -13.99 24.06
C LYS A 674 -7.17 -14.98 23.16
N ILE A 675 -5.86 -15.10 23.35
CA ILE A 675 -5.04 -16.15 22.74
C ILE A 675 -4.13 -16.79 23.79
N LYS A 676 -3.74 -18.05 23.55
CA LYS A 676 -2.79 -18.78 24.40
C LYS A 676 -1.50 -19.06 23.62
N VAL A 677 -0.38 -18.51 24.08
CA VAL A 677 0.90 -18.56 23.36
C VAL A 677 2.07 -18.86 24.29
N ARG A 678 3.21 -19.28 23.74
CA ARG A 678 4.46 -19.36 24.50
C ARG A 678 4.99 -17.98 24.85
N ALA A 679 5.46 -17.80 26.08
CA ALA A 679 6.21 -16.63 26.50
C ALA A 679 7.69 -16.80 26.15
N HIS A 680 8.28 -15.87 25.38
CA HIS A 680 9.72 -15.85 25.12
C HIS A 680 10.34 -14.63 25.79
N TYR A 681 11.26 -14.85 26.74
CA TYR A 681 12.01 -13.78 27.37
C TYR A 681 12.86 -13.06 26.33
N ASN A 682 12.61 -11.76 26.18
CA ASN A 682 13.26 -10.97 25.15
C ASN A 682 13.42 -9.52 25.60
N ARG A 683 14.66 -9.02 25.59
CA ARG A 683 15.00 -7.63 25.97
C ARG A 683 14.89 -6.62 24.81
N SER A 684 14.47 -7.06 23.62
CA SER A 684 14.17 -6.14 22.52
C SER A 684 12.87 -5.36 22.74
N VAL A 685 11.95 -5.91 23.54
CA VAL A 685 10.76 -5.23 24.08
C VAL A 685 11.08 -4.63 25.45
N THR A 686 10.39 -3.55 25.84
CA THR A 686 10.50 -2.92 27.16
C THR A 686 9.49 -3.50 28.16
N PRO A 687 9.65 -3.28 29.49
CA PRO A 687 8.75 -3.81 30.52
C PRO A 687 7.26 -3.38 30.42
N ASP A 688 6.93 -2.47 29.52
CA ASP A 688 5.57 -1.98 29.28
C ASP A 688 4.86 -2.69 28.11
N ARG A 689 5.54 -3.60 27.38
CA ARG A 689 5.00 -4.13 26.12
C ARG A 689 5.38 -5.57 25.79
N ILE A 690 4.58 -6.16 24.90
CA ILE A 690 4.85 -7.44 24.24
C ILE A 690 4.81 -7.29 22.71
N CYS A 691 5.46 -8.23 22.02
CA CYS A 691 5.49 -8.26 20.56
C CYS A 691 5.39 -9.70 20.03
N MET A 692 4.54 -9.95 19.04
CA MET A 692 4.25 -11.32 18.59
C MET A 692 3.97 -11.42 17.09
N PRO A 693 4.26 -12.57 16.45
CA PRO A 693 3.97 -12.76 15.04
C PRO A 693 2.48 -12.97 14.77
N TYR A 694 2.02 -12.77 13.54
CA TYR A 694 0.61 -12.96 13.16
C TYR A 694 0.37 -14.13 12.19
N ASN A 695 1.43 -14.88 11.85
CA ASN A 695 1.46 -15.86 10.75
C ASN A 695 0.96 -17.27 11.13
N PHE A 696 0.12 -17.40 12.16
CA PHE A 696 -0.29 -18.70 12.70
C PHE A 696 -1.80 -18.88 12.64
N ALA A 697 -2.23 -20.12 12.47
CA ALA A 697 -3.63 -20.53 12.58
C ALA A 697 -3.75 -22.02 12.94
N GLY A 698 -4.99 -22.49 13.12
CA GLY A 698 -5.29 -23.85 13.56
C GLY A 698 -5.51 -23.96 15.07
N VAL A 699 -5.38 -22.86 15.81
CA VAL A 699 -5.88 -22.70 17.18
C VAL A 699 -6.62 -21.36 17.25
N MET A 700 -7.74 -21.32 17.97
CA MET A 700 -8.50 -20.10 18.20
C MET A 700 -9.03 -20.04 19.63
N GLN A 701 -8.61 -19.01 20.38
CA GLN A 701 -9.00 -18.79 21.78
C GLN A 701 -8.75 -19.98 22.72
N GLY A 702 -7.68 -20.73 22.45
CA GLY A 702 -7.21 -21.90 23.19
C GLY A 702 -7.78 -23.22 22.71
N VAL A 703 -8.68 -23.20 21.71
CA VAL A 703 -9.30 -24.39 21.12
C VAL A 703 -8.48 -24.85 19.92
N ASP A 704 -8.07 -26.12 19.92
CA ASP A 704 -7.39 -26.76 18.79
C ASP A 704 -8.40 -27.01 17.66
N LEU A 705 -8.12 -26.46 16.48
CA LEU A 705 -8.95 -26.60 15.27
C LEU A 705 -8.30 -27.54 14.25
N SER A 706 -7.26 -28.28 14.61
CA SER A 706 -6.51 -29.13 13.68
C SER A 706 -7.36 -30.23 13.05
N ALA A 707 -8.44 -30.65 13.72
CA ALA A 707 -9.42 -31.60 13.19
C ALA A 707 -10.27 -31.03 12.04
N ASN A 708 -10.28 -29.71 11.83
CA ASN A 708 -11.00 -29.06 10.73
C ASN A 708 -10.21 -29.08 9.41
N TYR A 709 -8.92 -29.42 9.44
CA TYR A 709 -8.16 -29.59 8.21
C TYR A 709 -8.62 -30.85 7.47
N PRO A 710 -8.81 -30.80 6.14
CA PRO A 710 -8.95 -32.00 5.32
C PRO A 710 -7.80 -32.99 5.57
N GLU A 711 -8.09 -34.28 5.42
CA GLU A 711 -7.11 -35.34 5.62
C GLU A 711 -5.84 -35.10 4.79
N GLY A 712 -4.67 -35.23 5.42
CA GLY A 712 -3.37 -35.02 4.76
C GLY A 712 -2.97 -33.55 4.56
N THR A 713 -3.82 -32.57 4.87
CA THR A 713 -3.55 -31.15 4.62
C THR A 713 -3.14 -30.34 5.86
N ARG A 714 -3.16 -30.98 7.04
CA ARG A 714 -2.74 -30.34 8.30
C ARG A 714 -1.29 -29.85 8.19
N PRO A 715 -1.00 -28.57 8.48
CA PRO A 715 0.36 -28.04 8.43
C PRO A 715 1.25 -28.63 9.54
N TYR A 716 2.57 -28.56 9.35
CA TYR A 716 3.55 -29.04 10.33
C TYR A 716 3.54 -28.21 11.62
N THR A 717 3.13 -26.95 11.53
CA THR A 717 2.98 -26.03 12.67
C THR A 717 1.61 -25.36 12.66
N ILE A 718 0.96 -25.37 13.83
CA ILE A 718 -0.30 -24.68 14.12
C ILE A 718 -0.12 -23.74 15.30
N GLY A 719 -1.03 -22.78 15.45
CA GLY A 719 -1.02 -21.86 16.58
C GLY A 719 -2.14 -20.83 16.48
N GLU A 720 -2.14 -19.91 17.44
CA GLU A 720 -3.08 -18.79 17.49
C GLU A 720 -2.66 -17.67 16.53
N SER A 721 -3.60 -17.09 15.79
CA SER A 721 -3.34 -15.82 15.12
C SER A 721 -3.39 -14.68 16.14
N SER A 722 -2.37 -13.83 16.18
CA SER A 722 -2.43 -12.60 16.99
C SER A 722 -3.56 -11.67 16.54
N CYS A 723 -4.05 -11.81 15.31
CA CYS A 723 -5.16 -11.03 14.80
C CYS A 723 -6.49 -11.26 15.55
N THR A 724 -6.59 -12.33 16.34
CA THR A 724 -7.71 -12.58 17.27
C THR A 724 -7.75 -11.56 18.41
N VAL A 725 -6.59 -11.08 18.86
CA VAL A 725 -6.45 -10.11 19.96
C VAL A 725 -6.07 -8.71 19.48
N VAL A 726 -5.95 -8.48 18.16
CA VAL A 726 -5.80 -7.11 17.63
C VAL A 726 -7.02 -6.28 18.02
N ASN A 727 -6.74 -5.18 18.69
CA ASN A 727 -7.72 -4.23 19.21
C ASN A 727 -8.62 -3.66 18.10
N TYR A 728 -9.76 -3.10 18.51
CA TYR A 728 -10.60 -2.34 17.59
C TYR A 728 -9.91 -1.03 17.23
N GLY A 729 -9.73 -0.76 15.94
CA GLY A 729 -9.19 0.51 15.45
C GLY A 729 -8.91 0.44 13.95
N PHE A 730 -9.22 1.52 13.23
CA PHE A 730 -9.15 1.56 11.76
C PHE A 730 -8.74 2.95 11.29
N ASP A 731 -8.04 3.05 10.16
CA ASP A 731 -7.76 4.35 9.53
C ASP A 731 -9.03 4.98 8.92
N PRO A 732 -9.30 6.29 9.13
CA PRO A 732 -10.53 6.95 8.69
C PRO A 732 -10.67 7.10 7.18
N ILE A 733 -9.60 6.92 6.41
CA ILE A 733 -9.61 7.09 4.94
C ILE A 733 -9.63 5.75 4.22
N THR A 734 -8.87 4.79 4.73
CA THR A 734 -8.58 3.50 4.07
C THR A 734 -9.17 2.29 4.80
N GLN A 735 -9.62 2.45 6.04
CA GLN A 735 -10.04 1.37 6.95
C GLN A 735 -9.00 0.28 7.22
N ILE A 736 -7.71 0.54 6.98
CA ILE A 736 -6.65 -0.37 7.43
C ILE A 736 -6.71 -0.47 8.96
N SER A 737 -6.70 -1.69 9.52
CA SER A 737 -6.80 -1.89 10.96
C SER A 737 -5.54 -1.45 11.73
N GLU A 738 -5.72 -1.16 13.01
CA GLU A 738 -4.67 -0.74 13.95
C GLU A 738 -3.92 -1.95 14.56
N PHE A 739 -3.11 -2.63 13.75
CA PHE A 739 -2.35 -3.83 14.19
C PHE A 739 -1.15 -3.53 15.10
N ASN A 740 -0.63 -2.31 15.00
CA ASN A 740 0.68 -1.96 15.56
C ASN A 740 0.59 -1.01 16.77
N ALA A 741 -0.61 -0.73 17.27
CA ALA A 741 -0.81 0.04 18.51
C ALA A 741 -2.05 -0.47 19.24
N GLY A 742 -1.86 -1.23 20.31
CA GLY A 742 -2.98 -1.72 21.12
C GLY A 742 -2.57 -2.01 22.55
N LEU A 743 -3.56 -2.43 23.33
CA LEU A 743 -3.42 -2.80 24.74
C LEU A 743 -3.85 -4.25 24.97
N CYS A 744 -3.23 -4.89 25.94
CA CYS A 744 -3.60 -6.22 26.41
C CYS A 744 -3.33 -6.39 27.92
N ARG A 745 -3.82 -7.49 28.47
CA ARG A 745 -3.46 -8.03 29.78
C ARG A 745 -2.83 -9.40 29.59
N VAL A 746 -1.70 -9.64 30.24
CA VAL A 746 -1.02 -10.94 30.24
C VAL A 746 -1.32 -11.70 31.53
N GLU A 747 -1.38 -13.02 31.44
CA GLU A 747 -1.71 -13.91 32.56
C GLU A 747 -1.02 -15.26 32.38
N LYS A 748 -0.55 -15.89 33.46
CA LYS A 748 0.00 -17.25 33.41
C LYS A 748 -1.10 -18.24 33.01
N ALA A 749 -0.81 -19.16 32.07
CA ALA A 749 -1.78 -20.13 31.57
C ALA A 749 -1.72 -21.49 32.26
#